data_AF-A0A517Y8H8-F1
#
_entry.id   AF-A0A517Y8H8-F1
#
_cell.length_a   1.000
_cell.length_b   1.000
_cell.length_c   1.000
_cell.angle_alpha   90.00
_cell.angle_beta   90.00
_cell.angle_gamma   90.00
#
_symmetry.space_group_name_H-M   'P 1'
#
loop_
_entity.id
_entity.type
_entity.pdbx_description
1 polymer ?
#
loop_
_entity_poly.entity_id
_entity_poly.type
_entity_poly.pdbx_seq_one_letter_code
_entity_poly.pdbx_strand_id
1 'polypeptide(L)'
;MRSIYRSTLCLLACLGISIGCALADELARVTGEQKKWHRVTVTLTGPTTSENATPNPFRDYRLTVRFRHLGSKKTYQVPGYFASDGNAAETGANAGDQWRVHFTPDEVGEWTWQAVLHSGKDIAVALDEQGQAVPLKTSEGTFEIANTDKKAPDARARGRLQDVGKRYLQWVETGESFLKGGANSPENFLAYADFDATPVKHRYKPHEQDWCDGDPTWKKSQGKGLVGVVNYLAAQDMNVQYFLTMNVNGDGDDVWPWISRDARDRFDCSKLDQWEIVFAHMDARGILKHVVFNEQENDQLLNEGELGPERKLYYREMIARFGHHLALAWNLGEETTNTHAQHGAYLDYIRRLDPYQHPIVMHCFPGHYDRVYTPLLGNKHFTGPSLQLADMQHVHIETIKWLDRSITRGRQWCVCLDEIGPARDGVVPDALDPKHDAVRHRVLWGNLLAGGGGVEYYFGWGHPHHDRALEDYRSRANMWKQTRIALEFMRNHLPFTEMSHADGLTRSDEDYCFADPCRVYAVYLPRGGETELDLGSSHESFTTQWFNPREGGDLQAGKSIAGPGWKKIGPPPADPTKDWVLLVREVSFAEAYTGPGRVLHFTLMDCDTNEAVPEFNPITEGATLPLSKLPKRLALRANTKPAQVGSVQFTYDGKKIGEAGATAPFALPRDVNGQYFPWKFEPGQHTVTAIPFAQGGGNGIAGKPVTLRLNVSK
;
A
#
# COMPACT_ATOMS: atom_id res chain seq x y z
N MET A 1 -64.23 -6.26 -61.74
CA MET A 1 -63.34 -5.10 -62.01
C MET A 1 -61.96 -5.68 -62.26
N ARG A 2 -61.55 -5.93 -63.53
CA ARG A 2 -60.59 -5.11 -64.34
C ARG A 2 -59.38 -4.68 -63.50
N SER A 3 -58.10 -4.98 -63.77
CA SER A 3 -57.29 -5.09 -65.01
C SER A 3 -55.88 -5.58 -64.55
N ILE A 4 -55.24 -6.65 -65.01
CA ILE A 4 -54.55 -6.92 -66.30
C ILE A 4 -53.12 -6.31 -66.43
N TYR A 5 -52.17 -7.19 -66.83
CA TYR A 5 -50.86 -7.02 -67.56
C TYR A 5 -49.62 -6.46 -66.84
N ARG A 6 -48.37 -6.77 -67.21
CA ARG A 6 -47.66 -7.83 -67.98
C ARG A 6 -46.16 -7.49 -67.84
N SER A 7 -45.31 -8.47 -68.06
CA SER A 7 -43.84 -8.44 -68.01
C SER A 7 -43.18 -7.45 -69.00
N THR A 8 -42.03 -6.86 -68.61
CA THR A 8 -40.97 -6.45 -69.55
C THR A 8 -39.59 -6.70 -68.95
N LEU A 9 -38.77 -7.39 -69.74
CA LEU A 9 -37.37 -7.77 -69.55
C LEU A 9 -36.46 -6.59 -69.94
N CYS A 10 -35.41 -6.30 -69.17
CA CYS A 10 -34.24 -5.56 -69.66
C CYS A 10 -32.97 -6.11 -68.99
N LEU A 11 -32.11 -6.75 -69.80
CA LEU A 11 -30.73 -7.08 -69.47
C LEU A 11 -29.92 -5.81 -69.23
N LEU A 12 -29.03 -5.85 -68.22
CA LEU A 12 -27.73 -5.18 -68.28
C LEU A 12 -26.72 -5.94 -67.41
N ALA A 13 -25.62 -6.30 -68.05
CA ALA A 13 -24.49 -7.03 -67.50
C ALA A 13 -23.53 -6.12 -66.72
N CYS A 14 -22.54 -6.77 -66.07
CA CYS A 14 -21.33 -6.21 -65.44
C CYS A 14 -21.57 -5.63 -64.04
N LEU A 15 -20.84 -5.97 -62.97
CA LEU A 15 -19.45 -6.39 -62.83
C LEU A 15 -19.31 -7.15 -61.50
N GLY A 16 -18.54 -8.24 -61.46
CA GLY A 16 -18.21 -8.93 -60.22
C GLY A 16 -17.37 -8.04 -59.31
N ILE A 17 -17.86 -7.77 -58.10
CA ILE A 17 -17.05 -7.34 -56.98
C ILE A 17 -17.04 -8.52 -56.01
N SER A 18 -15.96 -9.30 -56.08
CA SER A 18 -15.54 -10.18 -55.00
C SER A 18 -15.28 -9.32 -53.78
N ILE A 19 -16.25 -9.25 -52.86
CA ILE A 19 -16.03 -8.76 -51.51
C ILE A 19 -15.16 -9.83 -50.84
N GLY A 20 -13.84 -9.64 -50.93
CA GLY A 20 -12.92 -10.28 -50.02
C GLY A 20 -13.31 -9.82 -48.61
N CYS A 21 -13.75 -10.74 -47.77
CA CYS A 21 -13.69 -10.56 -46.33
C CYS A 21 -12.21 -10.33 -45.99
N ALA A 22 -11.81 -9.07 -45.89
CA ALA A 22 -10.63 -8.71 -45.12
C ALA A 22 -10.94 -9.13 -43.68
N LEU A 23 -10.30 -10.20 -43.23
CA LEU A 23 -10.16 -10.49 -41.81
C LEU A 23 -9.55 -9.22 -41.20
N ALA A 24 -10.35 -8.47 -40.44
CA ALA A 24 -9.82 -7.38 -39.64
C ALA A 24 -8.82 -8.00 -38.67
N ASP A 25 -7.54 -7.64 -38.81
CA ASP A 25 -6.50 -8.02 -37.86
C ASP A 25 -6.93 -7.54 -36.47
N GLU A 26 -7.13 -8.47 -35.55
CA GLU A 26 -7.46 -8.16 -34.17
C GLU A 26 -6.21 -7.52 -33.53
N LEU A 27 -6.24 -6.19 -33.42
CA LEU A 27 -5.18 -5.39 -32.79
C LEU A 27 -4.97 -5.82 -31.34
N ALA A 28 -3.76 -5.59 -30.80
CA ALA A 28 -3.51 -5.72 -29.37
C ALA A 28 -4.61 -5.07 -28.53
N ARG A 29 -5.11 -5.82 -27.53
CA ARG A 29 -6.20 -5.35 -26.68
C ARG A 29 -5.65 -4.69 -25.43
N VAL A 30 -5.67 -3.35 -25.40
CA VAL A 30 -5.37 -2.55 -24.20
C VAL A 30 -6.66 -2.35 -23.39
N THR A 31 -6.67 -2.82 -22.14
CA THR A 31 -7.86 -2.78 -21.24
C THR A 31 -7.50 -2.26 -19.86
N GLY A 32 -8.53 -1.96 -19.06
CA GLY A 32 -8.39 -1.33 -17.74
C GLY A 32 -8.82 0.13 -17.77
N GLU A 33 -9.06 0.70 -16.59
CA GLU A 33 -9.28 2.15 -16.46
C GLU A 33 -7.97 2.87 -16.80
N GLN A 34 -7.97 3.69 -17.85
CA GLN A 34 -6.77 4.40 -18.32
C GLN A 34 -6.47 5.63 -17.43
N LYS A 35 -6.10 5.36 -16.18
CA LYS A 35 -5.86 6.35 -15.13
C LYS A 35 -4.57 6.03 -14.37
N LYS A 36 -3.91 7.08 -13.88
CA LYS A 36 -2.70 6.96 -13.08
C LYS A 36 -2.97 6.06 -11.87
N TRP A 37 -2.07 5.13 -11.59
CA TRP A 37 -2.16 4.08 -10.57
C TRP A 37 -3.16 2.95 -10.85
N HIS A 38 -3.88 2.94 -11.97
CA HIS A 38 -4.77 1.83 -12.31
C HIS A 38 -4.05 0.82 -13.19
N ARG A 39 -4.35 -0.46 -13.02
CA ARG A 39 -3.80 -1.53 -13.86
C ARG A 39 -4.28 -1.36 -15.31
N VAL A 40 -3.34 -1.10 -16.21
CA VAL A 40 -3.48 -1.23 -17.67
C VAL A 40 -3.00 -2.61 -18.08
N THR A 41 -3.81 -3.32 -18.85
CA THR A 41 -3.48 -4.66 -19.35
C THR A 41 -3.34 -4.64 -20.86
N VAL A 42 -2.18 -5.04 -21.35
CA VAL A 42 -1.95 -5.25 -22.79
C VAL A 42 -1.99 -6.76 -23.05
N THR A 43 -2.96 -7.19 -23.87
CA THR A 43 -3.06 -8.59 -24.33
C THR A 43 -2.70 -8.66 -25.81
N LEU A 44 -1.82 -9.59 -26.16
CA LEU A 44 -1.18 -9.74 -27.46
C LEU A 44 -1.47 -11.14 -28.00
N THR A 45 -1.80 -11.23 -29.28
CA THR A 45 -1.86 -12.53 -29.96
C THR A 45 -0.47 -12.94 -30.44
N GLY A 46 -0.01 -14.08 -29.94
CA GLY A 46 1.27 -14.70 -30.28
C GLY A 46 1.09 -16.15 -30.75
N PRO A 47 2.09 -17.04 -30.57
CA PRO A 47 1.94 -18.44 -30.91
C PRO A 47 0.90 -19.12 -30.02
N THR A 48 0.10 -20.01 -30.61
CA THR A 48 -0.80 -20.89 -29.87
C THR A 48 0.02 -21.92 -29.09
N THR A 49 -0.29 -22.08 -27.81
CA THR A 49 0.36 -23.03 -26.91
C THR A 49 -0.61 -23.46 -25.81
N SER A 50 -0.14 -24.26 -24.85
CA SER A 50 -0.92 -24.72 -23.70
C SER A 50 -0.02 -24.93 -22.50
N GLU A 51 -0.61 -24.97 -21.31
CA GLU A 51 0.12 -25.18 -20.05
C GLU A 51 1.02 -26.43 -20.06
N ASN A 52 0.67 -27.45 -20.85
CA ASN A 52 1.43 -28.71 -20.98
C ASN A 52 2.24 -28.81 -22.28
N ALA A 53 2.32 -27.75 -23.08
CA ALA A 53 2.99 -27.78 -24.38
C ALA A 53 4.51 -28.00 -24.26
N THR A 54 5.08 -28.44 -25.38
CA THR A 54 6.51 -28.38 -25.70
C THR A 54 6.64 -27.63 -27.02
N PRO A 55 7.38 -26.49 -27.08
CA PRO A 55 8.15 -25.88 -25.99
C PRO A 55 7.30 -25.39 -24.80
N ASN A 56 7.88 -25.30 -23.61
CA ASN A 56 7.18 -24.87 -22.39
C ASN A 56 6.84 -23.37 -22.50
N PRO A 57 5.56 -22.94 -22.46
CA PRO A 57 5.20 -21.52 -22.60
C PRO A 57 5.73 -20.62 -21.48
N PHE A 58 6.00 -21.16 -20.30
CA PHE A 58 6.47 -20.39 -19.14
C PHE A 58 7.99 -20.27 -19.11
N ARG A 59 8.68 -21.31 -19.58
CA ARG A 59 10.15 -21.45 -19.45
C ARG A 59 10.90 -21.14 -20.75
N ASP A 60 10.34 -21.57 -21.88
CA ASP A 60 10.98 -21.48 -23.19
C ASP A 60 10.48 -20.30 -24.03
N TYR A 61 9.63 -19.45 -23.45
CA TYR A 61 9.23 -18.17 -24.02
C TYR A 61 9.43 -17.05 -23.01
N ARG A 62 9.75 -15.85 -23.51
CA ARG A 62 9.92 -14.65 -22.70
C ARG A 62 9.27 -13.46 -23.40
N LEU A 63 8.13 -13.03 -22.87
CA LEU A 63 7.54 -11.75 -23.21
C LEU A 63 8.14 -10.66 -22.32
N THR A 64 8.66 -9.61 -22.96
CA THR A 64 9.11 -8.38 -22.30
C THR A 64 8.39 -7.22 -22.96
N VAL A 65 7.78 -6.34 -22.16
CA VAL A 65 7.12 -5.13 -22.67
C VAL A 65 7.75 -3.89 -22.06
N ARG A 66 8.24 -3.00 -22.93
CA ARG A 66 8.80 -1.72 -22.54
C ARG A 66 7.73 -0.65 -22.64
N PHE A 67 7.42 0.01 -21.54
CA PHE A 67 6.53 1.17 -21.48
C PHE A 67 7.37 2.45 -21.39
N ARG A 68 6.95 3.52 -22.06
CA ARG A 68 7.61 4.83 -22.03
C ARG A 68 6.59 5.95 -21.97
N HIS A 69 6.69 6.80 -20.95
CA HIS A 69 5.92 8.04 -20.91
C HIS A 69 6.53 9.04 -21.89
N LEU A 70 5.72 9.63 -22.77
CA LEU A 70 6.24 10.54 -23.80
C LEU A 70 6.67 11.89 -23.24
N GLY A 71 6.03 12.39 -22.18
CA GLY A 71 6.39 13.64 -21.53
C GLY A 71 7.73 13.55 -20.80
N SER A 72 7.77 12.77 -19.72
CA SER A 72 8.94 12.66 -18.82
C SER A 72 10.06 11.77 -19.35
N LYS A 73 9.80 10.97 -20.39
CA LYS A 73 10.68 9.92 -20.90
C LYS A 73 10.92 8.77 -19.92
N LYS A 74 10.19 8.70 -18.81
CA LYS A 74 10.25 7.59 -17.86
C LYS A 74 9.91 6.28 -18.53
N THR A 75 10.62 5.21 -18.17
CA THR A 75 10.49 3.90 -18.82
C THR A 75 10.41 2.78 -17.82
N TYR A 76 9.61 1.77 -18.15
CA TYR A 76 9.52 0.51 -17.43
C TYR A 76 9.78 -0.63 -18.39
N GLN A 77 10.46 -1.66 -17.92
CA GLN A 77 10.57 -2.93 -18.61
C GLN A 77 9.85 -3.97 -17.75
N VAL A 78 8.70 -4.43 -18.23
CA VAL A 78 7.78 -5.26 -17.44
C VAL A 78 7.76 -6.66 -18.04
N PRO A 79 7.96 -7.71 -17.22
CA PRO A 79 7.82 -9.08 -17.68
C PRO A 79 6.35 -9.39 -18.00
N GLY A 80 6.10 -9.98 -19.16
CA GLY A 80 4.81 -10.57 -19.51
C GLY A 80 4.81 -12.09 -19.37
N TYR A 81 3.64 -12.69 -19.55
CA TYR A 81 3.38 -14.11 -19.33
C TYR A 81 2.39 -14.69 -20.36
N PHE A 82 2.33 -16.03 -20.45
CA PHE A 82 1.32 -16.74 -21.25
C PHE A 82 -0.03 -16.75 -20.53
N ALA A 83 -1.10 -16.34 -21.22
CA ALA A 83 -2.42 -16.08 -20.64
C ALA A 83 -3.53 -16.93 -21.27
N SER A 84 -3.20 -18.08 -21.87
CA SER A 84 -4.16 -19.00 -22.51
C SER A 84 -5.09 -18.31 -23.52
N ASP A 85 -6.41 -18.28 -23.29
CA ASP A 85 -7.41 -17.62 -24.13
C ASP A 85 -7.64 -16.13 -23.77
N GLY A 86 -6.90 -15.61 -22.78
CA GLY A 86 -7.05 -14.24 -22.30
C GLY A 86 -8.32 -13.99 -21.48
N ASN A 87 -9.02 -15.03 -21.04
CA ASN A 87 -10.18 -14.94 -20.13
C ASN A 87 -10.26 -16.17 -19.20
N ALA A 88 -9.09 -16.72 -18.83
CA ALA A 88 -8.96 -18.02 -18.19
C ALA A 88 -9.76 -18.13 -16.88
N ALA A 89 -9.82 -17.07 -16.07
CA ALA A 89 -10.59 -17.07 -14.83
C ALA A 89 -12.06 -17.44 -15.01
N GLU A 90 -12.65 -17.08 -16.16
CA GLU A 90 -14.04 -17.37 -16.52
C GLU A 90 -14.17 -18.70 -17.27
N THR A 91 -13.25 -19.01 -18.17
CA THR A 91 -13.38 -20.13 -19.11
C THR A 91 -12.76 -21.43 -18.60
N GLY A 92 -11.82 -21.35 -17.65
CA GLY A 92 -10.97 -22.47 -17.25
C GLY A 92 -9.99 -22.91 -18.35
N ALA A 93 -9.72 -22.06 -19.34
CA ALA A 93 -8.86 -22.42 -20.46
C ALA A 93 -7.41 -22.64 -20.02
N ASN A 94 -6.79 -23.71 -20.52
CA ASN A 94 -5.38 -24.05 -20.34
C ASN A 94 -4.56 -23.94 -21.63
N ALA A 95 -5.18 -23.42 -22.70
CA ALA A 95 -4.59 -23.31 -24.02
C ALA A 95 -5.13 -22.08 -24.74
N GLY A 96 -4.35 -21.57 -25.68
CA GLY A 96 -4.70 -20.41 -26.49
C GLY A 96 -3.47 -19.72 -27.02
N ASP A 97 -3.65 -18.52 -27.55
CA ASP A 97 -2.63 -17.73 -28.23
C ASP A 97 -2.42 -16.35 -27.60
N GLN A 98 -2.96 -16.14 -26.39
CA GLN A 98 -2.89 -14.86 -25.71
C GLN A 98 -1.69 -14.77 -24.78
N TRP A 99 -0.97 -13.65 -24.88
CA TRP A 99 0.16 -13.28 -24.06
C TRP A 99 -0.12 -11.93 -23.42
N ARG A 100 0.25 -11.74 -22.16
CA ARG A 100 -0.25 -10.62 -21.37
C ARG A 100 0.85 -9.95 -20.56
N VAL A 101 0.68 -8.65 -20.36
CA VAL A 101 1.41 -7.88 -19.36
C VAL A 101 0.44 -6.97 -18.60
N HIS A 102 0.66 -6.84 -17.29
CA HIS A 102 0.00 -5.85 -16.45
C HIS A 102 0.97 -4.71 -16.12
N PHE A 103 0.53 -3.48 -16.38
CA PHE A 103 1.29 -2.28 -16.14
C PHE A 103 0.50 -1.28 -15.31
N THR A 104 1.14 -0.67 -14.32
CA THR A 104 0.51 0.39 -13.51
C THR A 104 1.25 1.70 -13.77
N PRO A 105 0.71 2.58 -14.65
CA PRO A 105 1.31 3.86 -14.97
C PRO A 105 1.28 4.81 -13.77
N ASP A 106 2.36 5.53 -13.56
CA ASP A 106 2.49 6.48 -12.44
C ASP A 106 2.60 7.94 -12.86
N GLU A 107 2.33 8.21 -14.14
CA GLU A 107 2.27 9.56 -14.70
C GLU A 107 1.08 9.69 -15.65
N VAL A 108 0.46 10.87 -15.60
CA VAL A 108 -0.62 11.30 -16.50
C VAL A 108 -0.01 11.73 -17.83
N GLY A 109 -0.69 11.40 -18.92
CA GLY A 109 -0.27 11.72 -20.29
C GLY A 109 -0.12 10.47 -21.15
N GLU A 110 0.47 10.67 -22.33
CA GLU A 110 0.62 9.63 -23.34
C GLU A 110 1.75 8.67 -22.98
N TRP A 111 1.43 7.37 -23.00
CA TRP A 111 2.39 6.28 -22.87
C TRP A 111 2.46 5.50 -24.18
N THR A 112 3.68 5.13 -24.56
CA THR A 112 3.91 4.15 -25.63
C THR A 112 4.38 2.84 -25.03
N TRP A 113 4.10 1.74 -25.72
CA TRP A 113 4.59 0.43 -25.34
C TRP A 113 5.17 -0.31 -26.56
N GLN A 114 6.17 -1.15 -26.30
CA GLN A 114 6.80 -2.02 -27.29
C GLN A 114 7.02 -3.40 -26.66
N ALA A 115 6.48 -4.44 -27.29
CA ALA A 115 6.53 -5.82 -26.84
C ALA A 115 7.47 -6.65 -27.71
N VAL A 116 8.26 -7.50 -27.07
CA VAL A 116 9.10 -8.49 -27.75
C VAL A 116 8.88 -9.85 -27.09
N LEU A 117 8.59 -10.85 -27.92
CA LEU A 117 8.50 -12.24 -27.52
C LEU A 117 9.72 -12.98 -28.08
N HIS A 118 10.49 -13.63 -27.20
CA HIS A 118 11.56 -14.53 -27.60
C HIS A 118 11.20 -15.96 -27.25
N SER A 119 11.62 -16.91 -28.09
CA SER A 119 11.63 -18.34 -27.78
C SER A 119 13.06 -18.87 -27.70
N GLY A 120 13.29 -19.82 -26.81
CA GLY A 120 14.58 -20.48 -26.65
C GLY A 120 14.59 -21.25 -25.34
N LYS A 121 15.42 -22.30 -25.26
CA LYS A 121 15.54 -23.10 -24.04
C LYS A 121 15.87 -22.20 -22.85
N ASP A 122 15.09 -22.29 -21.76
CA ASP A 122 15.31 -21.55 -20.51
C ASP A 122 15.32 -20.01 -20.65
N ILE A 123 14.83 -19.45 -21.78
CA ILE A 123 14.95 -18.02 -22.08
C ILE A 123 14.25 -17.12 -21.04
N ALA A 124 13.20 -17.63 -20.38
CA ALA A 124 12.50 -16.92 -19.31
C ALA A 124 13.40 -16.60 -18.11
N VAL A 125 14.41 -17.44 -17.84
CA VAL A 125 15.27 -17.36 -16.65
C VAL A 125 16.74 -17.05 -16.97
N ALA A 126 17.08 -16.95 -18.26
CA ALA A 126 18.39 -16.55 -18.74
C ALA A 126 18.71 -15.08 -18.38
N LEU A 127 20.00 -14.82 -18.12
CA LEU A 127 20.51 -13.48 -17.82
C LEU A 127 20.57 -12.59 -19.08
N ASP A 128 20.76 -13.19 -20.24
CA ASP A 128 20.79 -12.55 -21.55
C ASP A 128 19.57 -12.94 -22.40
N GLU A 129 18.93 -11.96 -23.03
CA GLU A 129 17.75 -12.17 -23.89
C GLU A 129 18.14 -12.65 -25.30
N GLN A 130 19.07 -13.60 -25.43
CA GLN A 130 19.54 -14.13 -26.72
C GLN A 130 18.66 -15.29 -27.23
N GLY A 131 17.35 -15.05 -27.34
CA GLY A 131 16.41 -16.01 -27.93
C GLY A 131 16.09 -15.71 -29.40
N GLN A 132 15.39 -16.63 -30.06
CA GLN A 132 14.81 -16.37 -31.38
C GLN A 132 13.58 -15.48 -31.21
N ALA A 133 13.52 -14.35 -31.93
CA ALA A 133 12.34 -13.50 -31.94
C ALA A 133 11.14 -14.25 -32.54
N VAL A 134 10.01 -14.21 -31.82
CA VAL A 134 8.74 -14.80 -32.23
C VAL A 134 7.79 -13.67 -32.65
N PRO A 135 7.21 -13.71 -33.86
CA PRO A 135 6.27 -12.69 -34.28
C PRO A 135 5.04 -12.61 -33.37
N LEU A 136 4.68 -11.39 -33.00
CA LEU A 136 3.39 -11.04 -32.40
C LEU A 136 2.54 -10.38 -33.48
N LYS A 137 1.21 -10.54 -33.46
CA LYS A 137 0.32 -9.82 -34.40
C LYS A 137 0.44 -8.30 -34.27
N THR A 138 0.71 -7.82 -33.05
CA THR A 138 1.00 -6.42 -32.77
C THR A 138 2.12 -6.38 -31.73
N SER A 139 3.13 -5.54 -31.95
CA SER A 139 4.30 -5.43 -31.08
C SER A 139 4.52 -4.03 -30.50
N GLU A 140 3.66 -3.07 -30.80
CA GLU A 140 3.74 -1.71 -30.27
C GLU A 140 2.38 -1.02 -30.27
N GLY A 141 2.25 0.03 -29.47
CA GLY A 141 1.06 0.86 -29.43
C GLY A 141 1.17 2.00 -28.43
N THR A 142 0.07 2.73 -28.25
CA THR A 142 -0.02 3.86 -27.32
C THR A 142 -1.33 3.82 -26.53
N PHE A 143 -1.36 4.52 -25.39
CA PHE A 143 -2.56 4.81 -24.62
C PHE A 143 -2.36 6.10 -23.82
N GLU A 144 -3.46 6.78 -23.50
CA GLU A 144 -3.46 8.04 -22.74
C GLU A 144 -3.86 7.76 -21.29
N ILE A 145 -3.15 8.33 -20.32
CA ILE A 145 -3.45 8.16 -18.90
C ILE A 145 -4.01 9.44 -18.30
N ALA A 146 -5.23 9.36 -17.75
CA ALA A 146 -5.87 10.44 -17.02
C ALA A 146 -5.54 10.40 -15.51
N ASN A 147 -5.98 11.43 -14.77
CA ASN A 147 -5.93 11.41 -13.31
C ASN A 147 -6.82 10.30 -12.74
N THR A 148 -6.40 9.72 -11.62
CA THR A 148 -7.26 8.84 -10.80
C THR A 148 -8.43 9.64 -10.21
N ASP A 149 -9.59 9.01 -10.12
CA ASP A 149 -10.79 9.51 -9.44
C ASP A 149 -11.12 8.70 -8.17
N LYS A 150 -10.26 7.74 -7.80
CA LYS A 150 -10.42 6.93 -6.59
C LYS A 150 -10.08 7.78 -5.37
N LYS A 151 -10.62 7.38 -4.22
CA LYS A 151 -10.39 7.99 -2.91
C LYS A 151 -9.89 6.94 -1.94
N ALA A 152 -9.10 7.36 -0.95
CA ALA A 152 -8.73 6.47 0.16
C ALA A 152 -10.00 5.85 0.79
N PRO A 153 -9.97 4.57 1.20
CA PRO A 153 -8.78 3.74 1.40
C PRO A 153 -8.20 3.06 0.15
N ASP A 154 -8.86 3.15 -1.02
CA ASP A 154 -8.38 2.55 -2.27
C ASP A 154 -6.91 2.93 -2.56
N ALA A 155 -6.04 1.93 -2.75
CA ALA A 155 -4.62 2.16 -2.97
C ALA A 155 -4.37 3.02 -4.22
N ARG A 156 -5.25 2.99 -5.22
CA ARG A 156 -5.15 3.81 -6.45
C ARG A 156 -5.33 5.31 -6.19
N ALA A 157 -5.81 5.71 -5.02
CA ALA A 157 -5.84 7.10 -4.57
C ALA A 157 -4.53 7.54 -3.90
N ARG A 158 -3.75 6.57 -3.39
CA ARG A 158 -2.52 6.78 -2.62
C ARG A 158 -1.24 6.48 -3.41
N GLY A 159 -1.37 5.81 -4.54
CA GLY A 159 -0.24 5.34 -5.35
C GLY A 159 0.37 4.07 -4.77
N ARG A 160 1.60 3.76 -5.18
CA ARG A 160 2.30 2.55 -4.72
C ARG A 160 2.86 2.71 -3.31
N LEU A 161 2.79 1.66 -2.51
CA LEU A 161 3.47 1.60 -1.22
C LEU A 161 4.94 1.21 -1.41
N GLN A 162 5.87 1.99 -0.88
CA GLN A 162 7.31 1.76 -1.10
C GLN A 162 8.14 1.91 0.17
N ASP A 163 9.27 1.21 0.17
CA ASP A 163 10.40 1.45 1.07
C ASP A 163 11.16 2.69 0.60
N VAL A 164 11.06 3.77 1.36
CA VAL A 164 11.71 5.06 1.07
C VAL A 164 13.02 5.25 1.84
N GLY A 165 13.60 4.17 2.38
CA GLY A 165 14.82 4.21 3.18
C GLY A 165 14.65 4.86 4.57
N LYS A 166 13.40 4.93 5.05
CA LYS A 166 13.03 5.45 6.37
C LYS A 166 12.38 4.33 7.20
N ARG A 167 12.05 4.63 8.46
CA ARG A 167 11.49 3.68 9.42
C ARG A 167 10.14 3.09 9.01
N TYR A 168 9.36 3.82 8.23
CA TYR A 168 8.03 3.40 7.80
C TYR A 168 7.94 3.38 6.27
N LEU A 169 7.14 2.47 5.74
CA LEU A 169 6.76 2.49 4.34
C LEU A 169 5.94 3.76 4.03
N GLN A 170 5.92 4.18 2.77
CA GLN A 170 5.24 5.40 2.37
C GLN A 170 4.48 5.20 1.05
N TRP A 171 3.28 5.77 1.00
CA TRP A 171 2.51 5.89 -0.23
C TRP A 171 3.11 6.98 -1.11
N VAL A 172 3.56 6.64 -2.31
CA VAL A 172 4.35 7.58 -3.14
C VAL A 172 3.56 8.77 -3.67
N GLU A 173 2.24 8.67 -3.87
CA GLU A 173 1.43 9.79 -4.36
C GLU A 173 1.17 10.81 -3.27
N THR A 174 0.81 10.35 -2.07
CA THR A 174 0.35 11.21 -0.97
C THR A 174 1.45 11.56 0.00
N GLY A 175 2.55 10.80 0.03
CA GLY A 175 3.56 10.89 1.08
C GLY A 175 3.07 10.38 2.44
N GLU A 176 1.92 9.72 2.52
CA GLU A 176 1.39 9.18 3.77
C GLU A 176 2.24 7.99 4.25
N SER A 177 2.75 8.05 5.48
CA SER A 177 3.45 6.92 6.10
C SER A 177 2.47 5.82 6.50
N PHE A 178 2.90 4.58 6.33
CA PHE A 178 2.07 3.39 6.54
C PHE A 178 2.47 2.65 7.81
N LEU A 179 1.46 2.41 8.65
CA LEU A 179 1.51 1.47 9.76
C LEU A 179 0.56 0.33 9.44
N LYS A 180 1.04 -0.90 9.56
CA LYS A 180 0.23 -2.10 9.26
C LYS A 180 -0.50 -2.63 10.49
N GLY A 181 -1.67 -3.20 10.25
CA GLY A 181 -2.51 -3.89 11.23
C GLY A 181 -3.45 -4.83 10.50
N GLY A 182 -3.34 -6.13 10.76
CA GLY A 182 -4.16 -7.10 10.04
C GLY A 182 -3.83 -8.55 10.37
N ALA A 183 -4.17 -9.44 9.44
CA ALA A 183 -4.14 -10.86 9.67
C ALA A 183 -2.85 -11.50 9.14
N ASN A 184 -2.21 -12.33 9.98
CA ASN A 184 -1.17 -13.28 9.57
C ASN A 184 -1.75 -14.67 9.28
N SER A 185 -3.07 -14.83 9.42
CA SER A 185 -3.78 -16.09 9.23
C SER A 185 -4.99 -15.93 8.29
N PRO A 186 -5.40 -16.99 7.58
CA PRO A 186 -4.72 -18.26 7.50
C PRO A 186 -3.53 -18.20 6.52
N GLU A 187 -2.45 -18.93 6.79
CA GLU A 187 -1.32 -19.05 5.85
C GLU A 187 -1.79 -19.54 4.46
N ASN A 188 -2.78 -20.44 4.44
CA ASN A 188 -3.36 -21.07 3.26
C ASN A 188 -4.61 -20.33 2.75
N PHE A 189 -4.65 -19.00 2.90
CA PHE A 189 -5.71 -18.11 2.40
C PHE A 189 -6.18 -18.43 0.98
N LEU A 190 -5.24 -18.83 0.11
CA LEU A 190 -5.46 -19.15 -1.30
C LEU A 190 -5.94 -20.59 -1.55
N ALA A 191 -6.07 -21.46 -0.54
CA ALA A 191 -6.65 -22.81 -0.67
C ALA A 191 -8.19 -22.75 -0.72
N TYR A 192 -8.71 -21.92 -1.63
CA TYR A 192 -10.11 -21.54 -1.70
C TYR A 192 -10.88 -22.39 -2.72
N ALA A 193 -12.05 -22.88 -2.32
CA ALA A 193 -12.84 -23.88 -3.03
C ALA A 193 -13.26 -23.51 -4.45
N ASP A 194 -13.38 -22.21 -4.72
CA ASP A 194 -13.84 -21.68 -6.01
C ASP A 194 -12.68 -21.36 -6.97
N PHE A 195 -11.42 -21.51 -6.53
CA PHE A 195 -10.30 -21.45 -7.44
C PHE A 195 -10.12 -22.75 -8.22
N ASP A 196 -9.78 -22.64 -9.49
CA ASP A 196 -9.52 -23.78 -10.36
C ASP A 196 -8.28 -24.55 -9.88
N ALA A 197 -8.28 -25.87 -10.09
CA ALA A 197 -7.18 -26.79 -9.73
C ALA A 197 -6.58 -26.58 -8.32
N THR A 198 -7.44 -26.26 -7.35
CA THR A 198 -7.07 -25.95 -5.97
C THR A 198 -7.75 -26.96 -5.02
N PRO A 199 -7.00 -27.61 -4.10
CA PRO A 199 -7.60 -28.43 -3.06
C PRO A 199 -8.63 -27.63 -2.25
N VAL A 200 -9.84 -28.20 -2.10
CA VAL A 200 -10.95 -27.53 -1.42
C VAL A 200 -10.71 -27.55 0.08
N LYS A 201 -10.23 -26.44 0.65
CA LYS A 201 -10.03 -26.26 2.10
C LYS A 201 -10.94 -25.17 2.65
N HIS A 202 -10.95 -24.00 2.00
CA HIS A 202 -11.71 -22.84 2.47
C HIS A 202 -12.93 -22.53 1.62
N ARG A 203 -14.00 -22.07 2.28
CA ARG A 203 -15.18 -21.50 1.61
C ARG A 203 -15.48 -20.08 2.07
N TYR A 204 -15.04 -19.70 3.27
CA TYR A 204 -15.34 -18.41 3.90
C TYR A 204 -16.83 -18.07 3.87
N LYS A 205 -17.67 -19.09 4.03
CA LYS A 205 -19.13 -18.96 3.94
C LYS A 205 -19.70 -17.88 4.90
N PRO A 206 -19.20 -17.74 6.14
CA PRO A 206 -19.61 -16.65 7.03
C PRO A 206 -19.40 -15.24 6.47
N HIS A 207 -18.54 -15.08 5.46
CA HIS A 207 -18.23 -13.82 4.81
C HIS A 207 -18.98 -13.58 3.49
N GLU A 208 -19.81 -14.52 3.02
CA GLU A 208 -20.68 -14.25 1.87
C GLU A 208 -21.65 -13.08 2.13
N GLN A 209 -21.99 -12.84 3.40
CA GLN A 209 -22.80 -11.68 3.83
C GLN A 209 -22.07 -10.33 3.69
N ASP A 210 -20.74 -10.36 3.59
CA ASP A 210 -19.91 -9.16 3.45
C ASP A 210 -19.67 -8.79 1.98
N TRP A 211 -19.99 -9.70 1.05
CA TRP A 211 -19.99 -9.42 -0.38
C TRP A 211 -21.14 -8.47 -0.74
N CYS A 212 -20.85 -7.42 -1.50
CA CYS A 212 -21.80 -6.38 -1.90
C CYS A 212 -22.04 -6.37 -3.40
N ASP A 213 -23.19 -5.84 -3.84
CA ASP A 213 -23.46 -5.65 -5.26
C ASP A 213 -22.37 -4.77 -5.91
N GLY A 214 -21.79 -5.26 -7.02
CA GLY A 214 -20.69 -4.62 -7.73
C GLY A 214 -19.31 -5.12 -7.32
N ASP A 215 -19.20 -5.92 -6.25
CA ASP A 215 -17.97 -6.64 -5.95
C ASP A 215 -17.68 -7.72 -7.01
N PRO A 216 -16.39 -8.02 -7.24
CA PRO A 216 -16.03 -8.97 -8.28
C PRO A 216 -16.50 -10.38 -7.95
N THR A 217 -16.73 -11.14 -9.01
CA THR A 217 -16.90 -12.60 -9.01
C THR A 217 -16.23 -13.14 -10.27
N TRP A 218 -16.04 -14.45 -10.32
CA TRP A 218 -15.75 -15.15 -11.57
C TRP A 218 -16.76 -16.26 -11.79
N LYS A 219 -16.83 -16.79 -13.02
CA LYS A 219 -17.79 -17.83 -13.43
C LYS A 219 -19.21 -17.49 -12.96
N LYS A 220 -19.56 -16.20 -13.12
CA LYS A 220 -20.81 -15.52 -12.73
C LYS A 220 -21.11 -15.39 -11.22
N SER A 221 -20.57 -16.24 -10.36
CA SER A 221 -21.02 -16.30 -8.95
C SER A 221 -19.98 -16.78 -7.95
N GLN A 222 -18.84 -17.28 -8.42
CA GLN A 222 -17.77 -17.76 -7.57
C GLN A 222 -16.96 -16.60 -6.99
N GLY A 223 -16.32 -16.83 -5.85
CA GLY A 223 -15.47 -15.83 -5.20
C GLY A 223 -16.08 -15.07 -4.04
N LYS A 224 -17.39 -15.17 -3.82
CA LYS A 224 -18.11 -14.31 -2.88
C LYS A 224 -17.58 -14.38 -1.45
N GLY A 225 -17.30 -15.58 -0.94
CA GLY A 225 -16.78 -15.76 0.41
C GLY A 225 -15.43 -15.06 0.60
N LEU A 226 -14.49 -15.29 -0.31
CA LEU A 226 -13.13 -14.72 -0.24
C LEU A 226 -13.10 -13.20 -0.47
N VAL A 227 -13.90 -12.70 -1.42
CA VAL A 227 -14.09 -11.26 -1.64
C VAL A 227 -14.76 -10.61 -0.42
N GLY A 228 -15.70 -11.31 0.21
CA GLY A 228 -16.32 -10.90 1.47
C GLY A 228 -15.34 -10.82 2.64
N VAL A 229 -14.35 -11.72 2.73
CA VAL A 229 -13.27 -11.62 3.73
C VAL A 229 -12.51 -10.31 3.58
N VAL A 230 -12.11 -9.96 2.35
CA VAL A 230 -11.41 -8.71 2.04
C VAL A 230 -12.27 -7.50 2.45
N ASN A 231 -13.58 -7.55 2.19
CA ASN A 231 -14.50 -6.49 2.62
C ASN A 231 -14.61 -6.38 4.13
N TYR A 232 -14.73 -7.50 4.82
CA TYR A 232 -14.84 -7.54 6.27
C TYR A 232 -13.61 -6.94 6.93
N LEU A 233 -12.40 -7.38 6.54
CA LEU A 233 -11.14 -6.85 7.06
C LEU A 233 -11.02 -5.35 6.83
N ALA A 234 -11.32 -4.88 5.61
CA ALA A 234 -11.32 -3.46 5.30
C ALA A 234 -12.34 -2.67 6.14
N ALA A 235 -13.52 -3.24 6.40
CA ALA A 235 -14.54 -2.64 7.26
C ALA A 235 -14.16 -2.62 8.75
N GLN A 236 -13.20 -3.46 9.17
CA GLN A 236 -12.56 -3.38 10.49
C GLN A 236 -11.34 -2.45 10.50
N ASP A 237 -11.07 -1.72 9.41
CA ASP A 237 -9.90 -0.86 9.20
C ASP A 237 -8.56 -1.61 9.26
N MET A 238 -8.58 -2.92 8.98
CA MET A 238 -7.37 -3.71 8.77
C MET A 238 -6.85 -3.47 7.36
N ASN A 239 -5.53 -3.38 7.22
CA ASN A 239 -4.88 -2.92 6.00
C ASN A 239 -3.78 -3.85 5.48
N VAL A 240 -3.72 -5.09 5.99
CA VAL A 240 -2.79 -6.13 5.51
C VAL A 240 -3.39 -7.52 5.67
N GLN A 241 -3.09 -8.41 4.73
CA GLN A 241 -3.34 -9.86 4.80
C GLN A 241 -2.11 -10.60 4.30
N TYR A 242 -1.58 -11.46 5.17
CA TYR A 242 -0.55 -12.46 4.87
C TYR A 242 -1.14 -13.66 4.15
N PHE A 243 -0.36 -14.28 3.25
CA PHE A 243 -0.65 -15.60 2.72
C PHE A 243 0.55 -16.21 2.01
N LEU A 244 0.61 -17.54 2.03
CA LEU A 244 1.53 -18.32 1.21
C LEU A 244 1.02 -18.43 -0.22
N THR A 245 1.96 -18.37 -1.17
CA THR A 245 1.70 -18.66 -2.60
C THR A 245 2.14 -20.08 -2.99
N MET A 246 2.90 -20.74 -2.12
CA MET A 246 3.30 -22.14 -2.25
C MET A 246 3.53 -22.72 -0.85
N ASN A 247 2.82 -23.79 -0.50
CA ASN A 247 2.99 -24.52 0.76
C ASN A 247 3.13 -26.06 0.56
N VAL A 248 3.63 -26.48 -0.61
CA VAL A 248 3.77 -27.91 -0.95
C VAL A 248 4.68 -28.61 0.05
N ASN A 249 4.29 -29.79 0.55
CA ASN A 249 4.96 -30.54 1.62
C ASN A 249 4.98 -29.87 3.00
N GLY A 250 4.43 -28.67 3.14
CA GLY A 250 4.34 -28.00 4.43
C GLY A 250 3.01 -28.18 5.11
N ASP A 251 2.64 -27.21 5.92
CA ASP A 251 1.67 -27.41 6.98
C ASP A 251 0.23 -27.53 6.41
N GLY A 252 -0.12 -26.72 5.40
CA GLY A 252 -1.37 -26.83 4.65
C GLY A 252 -1.36 -27.87 3.51
N ASP A 253 -0.25 -27.95 2.77
CA ASP A 253 -0.06 -28.74 1.54
C ASP A 253 -1.23 -28.63 0.56
N ASP A 254 -1.66 -27.40 0.27
CA ASP A 254 -2.91 -27.09 -0.44
C ASP A 254 -2.86 -25.81 -1.30
N VAL A 255 -1.75 -25.10 -1.33
CA VAL A 255 -1.53 -23.89 -2.13
C VAL A 255 -0.31 -24.05 -3.02
N TRP A 256 -0.51 -23.86 -4.32
CA TRP A 256 0.55 -23.74 -5.31
C TRP A 256 0.03 -23.08 -6.59
N PRO A 257 0.89 -22.36 -7.34
CA PRO A 257 0.49 -21.67 -8.56
C PRO A 257 0.42 -22.62 -9.79
N TRP A 258 0.82 -23.87 -9.61
CA TRP A 258 1.05 -24.82 -10.69
C TRP A 258 -0.20 -25.62 -11.07
N ILE A 259 -0.14 -26.27 -12.23
CA ILE A 259 -1.20 -27.16 -12.73
C ILE A 259 -1.39 -28.43 -11.87
N SER A 260 -0.39 -28.76 -11.06
CA SER A 260 -0.44 -29.88 -10.11
C SER A 260 0.52 -29.63 -8.95
N ARG A 261 0.31 -30.38 -7.86
CA ARG A 261 1.13 -30.31 -6.64
C ARG A 261 2.63 -30.50 -6.88
N ASP A 262 3.00 -31.33 -7.84
CA ASP A 262 4.41 -31.72 -8.09
C ASP A 262 5.03 -31.01 -9.31
N ALA A 263 4.24 -30.23 -10.06
CA ALA A 263 4.77 -29.42 -11.14
C ALA A 263 5.66 -28.29 -10.59
N ARG A 264 6.76 -27.99 -11.28
CA ARG A 264 7.70 -26.92 -10.87
C ARG A 264 7.99 -25.89 -11.96
N ASP A 265 7.49 -26.13 -13.16
CA ASP A 265 7.69 -25.25 -14.31
C ASP A 265 6.44 -25.06 -15.18
N ARG A 266 5.27 -25.55 -14.72
CA ARG A 266 3.97 -25.44 -15.39
C ARG A 266 2.94 -24.76 -14.51
N PHE A 267 2.46 -23.59 -14.93
CA PHE A 267 1.57 -22.72 -14.15
C PHE A 267 0.11 -22.86 -14.62
N ASP A 268 -0.82 -22.77 -13.68
CA ASP A 268 -2.26 -22.80 -13.97
C ASP A 268 -2.75 -21.38 -14.27
N CYS A 269 -3.10 -21.12 -15.52
CA CYS A 269 -3.48 -19.80 -15.99
C CYS A 269 -4.84 -19.36 -15.43
N SER A 270 -5.80 -20.28 -15.31
CA SER A 270 -7.13 -19.96 -14.79
C SER A 270 -7.09 -19.57 -13.32
N LYS A 271 -6.46 -20.39 -12.49
CA LYS A 271 -6.27 -20.16 -11.06
C LYS A 271 -5.57 -18.83 -10.79
N LEU A 272 -4.49 -18.55 -11.51
CA LEU A 272 -3.72 -17.33 -11.31
C LEU A 272 -4.48 -16.07 -11.79
N ASP A 273 -5.29 -16.18 -12.84
CA ASP A 273 -6.21 -15.09 -13.24
C ASP A 273 -7.33 -14.89 -12.20
N GLN A 274 -7.75 -15.94 -11.47
CA GLN A 274 -8.72 -15.81 -10.36
C GLN A 274 -8.09 -15.20 -9.10
N TRP A 275 -6.83 -15.52 -8.79
CA TRP A 275 -6.08 -14.85 -7.72
C TRP A 275 -5.98 -13.35 -7.99
N GLU A 276 -5.70 -12.97 -9.24
CA GLU A 276 -5.63 -11.56 -9.66
C GLU A 276 -6.94 -10.80 -9.38
N ILE A 277 -8.10 -11.44 -9.53
CA ILE A 277 -9.40 -10.80 -9.23
C ILE A 277 -9.47 -10.40 -7.75
N VAL A 278 -9.07 -11.31 -6.85
CA VAL A 278 -9.06 -11.04 -5.40
C VAL A 278 -8.02 -9.99 -5.05
N PHE A 279 -6.83 -10.07 -5.65
CA PHE A 279 -5.74 -9.14 -5.41
C PHE A 279 -6.04 -7.72 -5.91
N ALA A 280 -6.72 -7.58 -7.05
CA ALA A 280 -7.19 -6.28 -7.54
C ALA A 280 -8.26 -5.69 -6.61
N HIS A 281 -9.09 -6.56 -6.01
CA HIS A 281 -10.06 -6.14 -4.99
C HIS A 281 -9.39 -5.68 -3.70
N MET A 282 -8.33 -6.36 -3.26
CA MET A 282 -7.54 -5.93 -2.11
C MET A 282 -6.94 -4.53 -2.31
N ASP A 283 -6.40 -4.22 -3.49
CA ASP A 283 -5.95 -2.84 -3.82
C ASP A 283 -7.11 -1.84 -3.73
N ALA A 284 -8.29 -2.19 -4.26
CA ALA A 284 -9.48 -1.33 -4.18
C ALA A 284 -9.95 -1.07 -2.74
N ARG A 285 -9.62 -1.96 -1.81
CA ARG A 285 -9.90 -1.82 -0.37
C ARG A 285 -8.72 -1.33 0.46
N GLY A 286 -7.57 -1.06 -0.16
CA GLY A 286 -6.37 -0.56 0.53
C GLY A 286 -5.66 -1.60 1.40
N ILE A 287 -5.82 -2.89 1.09
CA ILE A 287 -5.19 -3.99 1.83
C ILE A 287 -3.86 -4.35 1.18
N LEU A 288 -2.78 -4.21 1.95
CA LEU A 288 -1.45 -4.72 1.63
C LEU A 288 -1.49 -6.24 1.49
N LYS A 289 -1.05 -6.74 0.33
CA LYS A 289 -0.77 -8.16 0.12
C LYS A 289 0.63 -8.46 0.67
N HIS A 290 0.69 -9.17 1.78
CA HIS A 290 1.94 -9.68 2.34
C HIS A 290 2.15 -11.09 1.78
N VAL A 291 2.84 -11.16 0.63
CA VAL A 291 2.96 -12.39 -0.17
C VAL A 291 4.17 -13.18 0.27
N VAL A 292 3.95 -14.37 0.82
CA VAL A 292 5.01 -15.25 1.27
C VAL A 292 5.23 -16.35 0.26
N PHE A 293 6.48 -16.50 -0.17
CA PHE A 293 6.81 -17.36 -1.30
C PHE A 293 6.83 -18.85 -0.96
N ASN A 294 7.16 -19.21 0.27
CA ASN A 294 7.40 -20.56 0.75
C ASN A 294 7.44 -20.56 2.28
N GLU A 295 7.41 -21.73 2.89
CA GLU A 295 7.59 -21.94 4.32
C GLU A 295 8.82 -22.82 4.58
N GLN A 296 9.14 -23.05 5.85
CA GLN A 296 10.30 -23.83 6.27
C GLN A 296 10.38 -25.21 5.59
N GLU A 297 9.27 -25.94 5.52
CA GLU A 297 9.20 -27.31 4.99
C GLU A 297 9.53 -27.40 3.50
N ASN A 298 9.43 -26.28 2.77
CA ASN A 298 9.59 -26.24 1.32
C ASN A 298 10.48 -25.11 0.79
N ASP A 299 11.17 -24.40 1.66
CA ASP A 299 12.16 -23.41 1.26
C ASP A 299 13.34 -24.03 0.47
N GLN A 300 13.57 -25.34 0.60
CA GLN A 300 14.51 -26.14 -0.21
C GLN A 300 13.89 -26.78 -1.46
N LEU A 301 12.56 -26.77 -1.60
CA LEU A 301 11.84 -27.52 -2.65
C LEU A 301 12.28 -27.11 -4.06
N LEU A 302 12.47 -25.82 -4.28
CA LEU A 302 13.00 -25.29 -5.53
C LEU A 302 14.52 -25.25 -5.44
N ASN A 303 15.15 -26.15 -6.19
CA ASN A 303 16.59 -26.18 -6.42
C ASN A 303 17.45 -26.32 -5.15
N GLU A 304 16.98 -27.05 -4.12
CA GLU A 304 17.72 -27.20 -2.85
C GLU A 304 18.08 -25.84 -2.22
N GLY A 305 17.17 -24.86 -2.37
CA GLY A 305 17.38 -23.50 -1.89
C GLY A 305 18.31 -22.64 -2.75
N GLU A 306 18.84 -23.14 -3.85
CA GLU A 306 19.62 -22.31 -4.76
C GLU A 306 18.69 -21.44 -5.64
N LEU A 307 19.22 -20.32 -6.14
CA LEU A 307 18.57 -19.52 -7.18
C LEU A 307 18.71 -20.20 -8.56
N GLY A 308 18.19 -21.42 -8.65
CA GLY A 308 18.17 -22.23 -9.87
C GLY A 308 17.02 -21.87 -10.82
N PRO A 309 16.89 -22.59 -11.95
CA PRO A 309 15.90 -22.29 -13.00
C PRO A 309 14.46 -22.27 -12.49
N GLU A 310 14.05 -23.25 -11.68
CA GLU A 310 12.68 -23.38 -11.19
C GLU A 310 12.33 -22.24 -10.22
N ARG A 311 13.24 -21.86 -9.30
CA ARG A 311 13.03 -20.71 -8.42
C ARG A 311 12.98 -19.37 -9.17
N LYS A 312 13.88 -19.18 -10.14
CA LYS A 312 13.86 -18.00 -11.02
C LYS A 312 12.55 -17.89 -11.77
N LEU A 313 12.07 -19.00 -12.33
CA LEU A 313 10.81 -19.05 -13.05
C LEU A 313 9.63 -18.75 -12.14
N TYR A 314 9.61 -19.31 -10.93
CA TYR A 314 8.59 -19.03 -9.92
C TYR A 314 8.52 -17.53 -9.57
N TYR A 315 9.65 -16.91 -9.20
CA TYR A 315 9.69 -15.48 -8.94
C TYR A 315 9.26 -14.64 -10.16
N ARG A 316 9.68 -15.04 -11.36
CA ARG A 316 9.28 -14.38 -12.61
C ARG A 316 7.78 -14.41 -12.83
N GLU A 317 7.13 -15.56 -12.68
CA GLU A 317 5.68 -15.68 -12.88
C GLU A 317 4.91 -14.88 -11.81
N MET A 318 5.31 -14.95 -10.54
CA MET A 318 4.66 -14.16 -9.48
C MET A 318 4.78 -12.65 -9.73
N ILE A 319 5.95 -12.17 -10.16
CA ILE A 319 6.17 -10.75 -10.45
C ILE A 319 5.49 -10.31 -11.75
N ALA A 320 5.51 -11.12 -12.80
CA ALA A 320 4.85 -10.80 -14.07
C ALA A 320 3.33 -10.72 -13.93
N ARG A 321 2.75 -11.54 -13.06
CA ARG A 321 1.31 -11.60 -12.83
C ARG A 321 0.84 -10.60 -11.80
N PHE A 322 1.59 -10.40 -10.71
CA PHE A 322 1.09 -9.65 -9.54
C PHE A 322 1.96 -8.43 -9.16
N GLY A 323 3.10 -8.22 -9.80
CA GLY A 323 3.98 -7.09 -9.49
C GLY A 323 3.34 -5.73 -9.76
N HIS A 324 2.31 -5.62 -10.60
CA HIS A 324 1.68 -4.31 -10.89
C HIS A 324 0.92 -3.71 -9.70
N HIS A 325 0.52 -4.52 -8.72
CA HIS A 325 -0.28 -4.10 -7.56
C HIS A 325 0.40 -3.02 -6.71
N LEU A 326 -0.39 -2.17 -6.07
CA LEU A 326 0.11 -0.97 -5.39
C LEU A 326 0.51 -1.24 -3.95
N ALA A 327 -0.27 -2.07 -3.25
CA ALA A 327 -0.04 -2.44 -1.87
C ALA A 327 0.51 -3.88 -1.81
N LEU A 328 1.82 -4.05 -1.98
CA LEU A 328 2.44 -5.36 -2.08
C LEU A 328 3.79 -5.41 -1.35
N ALA A 329 4.01 -6.46 -0.56
CA ALA A 329 5.30 -6.79 0.03
C ALA A 329 5.65 -8.24 -0.30
N TRP A 330 6.86 -8.48 -0.79
CA TRP A 330 7.38 -9.82 -1.02
C TRP A 330 8.08 -10.31 0.25
N ASN A 331 7.69 -11.48 0.74
CA ASN A 331 8.37 -12.16 1.84
C ASN A 331 9.11 -13.39 1.30
N LEU A 332 10.42 -13.46 1.57
CA LEU A 332 11.29 -14.52 1.03
C LEU A 332 10.91 -15.93 1.50
N GLY A 333 10.28 -16.05 2.66
CA GLY A 333 9.76 -17.30 3.19
C GLY A 333 9.51 -17.24 4.70
N GLU A 334 8.61 -18.09 5.17
CA GLU A 334 8.35 -18.36 6.57
C GLU A 334 9.47 -19.21 7.18
N GLU A 335 9.81 -18.96 8.45
CA GLU A 335 10.77 -19.74 9.24
C GLU A 335 12.05 -20.20 8.50
N THR A 336 12.60 -19.32 7.64
CA THR A 336 13.60 -19.70 6.64
C THR A 336 14.84 -20.42 7.21
N THR A 337 15.22 -21.50 6.52
CA THR A 337 16.44 -22.29 6.73
C THR A 337 17.52 -21.99 5.69
N ASN A 338 17.19 -21.22 4.64
CA ASN A 338 18.13 -20.82 3.60
C ASN A 338 19.35 -20.06 4.17
N THR A 339 20.47 -20.17 3.46
CA THR A 339 21.71 -19.51 3.84
C THR A 339 21.70 -18.02 3.50
N HIS A 340 22.56 -17.23 4.16
CA HIS A 340 22.72 -15.81 3.84
C HIS A 340 23.04 -15.56 2.35
N ALA A 341 23.86 -16.42 1.73
CA ALA A 341 24.20 -16.30 0.32
C ALA A 341 22.97 -16.50 -0.59
N GLN A 342 22.11 -17.47 -0.25
CA GLN A 342 20.85 -17.72 -0.95
C GLN A 342 19.90 -16.51 -0.80
N HIS A 343 19.71 -15.99 0.43
CA HIS A 343 18.91 -14.78 0.65
C HIS A 343 19.41 -13.59 -0.16
N GLY A 344 20.74 -13.37 -0.19
CA GLY A 344 21.36 -12.34 -1.01
C GLY A 344 21.05 -12.50 -2.50
N ALA A 345 21.18 -13.72 -3.03
CA ALA A 345 20.85 -14.02 -4.42
C ALA A 345 19.36 -13.79 -4.73
N TYR A 346 18.44 -14.14 -3.82
CA TYR A 346 17.01 -13.92 -4.00
C TYR A 346 16.68 -12.43 -4.06
N LEU A 347 17.21 -11.65 -3.11
CA LEU A 347 17.03 -10.20 -3.04
C LEU A 347 17.50 -9.52 -4.34
N ASP A 348 18.70 -9.85 -4.79
CA ASP A 348 19.28 -9.29 -6.02
C ASP A 348 18.44 -9.63 -7.25
N TYR A 349 17.93 -10.86 -7.33
CA TYR A 349 17.13 -11.32 -8.45
C TYR A 349 15.75 -10.66 -8.50
N ILE A 350 15.00 -10.71 -7.39
CA ILE A 350 13.68 -10.07 -7.28
C ILE A 350 13.81 -8.58 -7.59
N ARG A 351 14.84 -7.91 -7.07
CA ARG A 351 15.03 -6.47 -7.29
C ARG A 351 15.32 -6.11 -8.74
N ARG A 352 16.00 -6.96 -9.50
CA ARG A 352 16.23 -6.78 -10.94
C ARG A 352 14.98 -7.04 -11.77
N LEU A 353 14.11 -7.92 -11.28
CA LEU A 353 12.95 -8.42 -12.02
C LEU A 353 11.69 -7.58 -11.77
N ASP A 354 11.47 -7.10 -10.54
CA ASP A 354 10.33 -6.26 -10.17
C ASP A 354 10.58 -4.80 -10.56
N PRO A 355 9.94 -4.31 -11.64
CA PRO A 355 10.21 -2.96 -12.15
C PRO A 355 9.64 -1.86 -11.25
N TYR A 356 8.86 -2.23 -10.23
CA TYR A 356 8.17 -1.32 -9.32
C TYR A 356 8.82 -1.19 -7.94
N GLN A 357 9.80 -2.06 -7.68
CA GLN A 357 10.65 -2.01 -6.50
C GLN A 357 9.87 -2.15 -5.18
N HIS A 358 8.99 -3.16 -5.06
CA HIS A 358 8.24 -3.40 -3.82
C HIS A 358 9.14 -3.66 -2.60
N PRO A 359 8.63 -3.42 -1.38
CA PRO A 359 9.23 -3.93 -0.15
C PRO A 359 9.57 -5.42 -0.23
N ILE A 360 10.76 -5.79 0.26
CA ILE A 360 11.12 -7.21 0.46
C ILE A 360 11.45 -7.43 1.93
N VAL A 361 10.67 -8.29 2.57
CA VAL A 361 10.81 -8.68 3.98
C VAL A 361 11.15 -10.17 4.07
N MET A 362 11.44 -10.65 5.27
CA MET A 362 11.73 -12.05 5.50
C MET A 362 11.37 -12.43 6.92
N HIS A 363 10.73 -13.58 7.06
CA HIS A 363 10.34 -14.16 8.33
C HIS A 363 11.41 -15.15 8.81
N CYS A 364 11.55 -15.33 10.13
CA CYS A 364 12.47 -16.31 10.67
C CYS A 364 12.01 -16.86 12.01
N PHE A 365 12.45 -18.07 12.32
CA PHE A 365 12.21 -18.72 13.60
C PHE A 365 12.49 -17.85 14.83
N PRO A 366 11.73 -18.06 15.92
CA PRO A 366 12.04 -17.49 17.21
C PRO A 366 13.47 -17.80 17.65
N GLY A 367 14.21 -16.74 18.03
CA GLY A 367 15.59 -16.85 18.51
C GLY A 367 16.66 -16.93 17.41
N HIS A 368 16.29 -17.00 16.12
CA HIS A 368 17.25 -16.99 15.01
C HIS A 368 17.49 -15.60 14.40
N TYR A 369 16.93 -14.54 14.99
CA TYR A 369 16.99 -13.17 14.47
C TYR A 369 18.42 -12.72 14.15
N ASP A 370 19.36 -12.89 15.08
CA ASP A 370 20.75 -12.48 14.88
C ASP A 370 21.42 -13.23 13.74
N ARG A 371 21.17 -14.53 13.62
CA ARG A 371 21.70 -15.38 12.55
C ARG A 371 21.21 -14.93 11.18
N VAL A 372 19.93 -14.60 11.09
CA VAL A 372 19.25 -14.32 9.83
C VAL A 372 19.38 -12.85 9.41
N TYR A 373 19.13 -11.92 10.33
CA TYR A 373 19.07 -10.49 10.00
C TYR A 373 20.42 -9.77 10.10
N THR A 374 21.33 -10.16 11.01
CA THR A 374 22.65 -9.48 11.12
C THR A 374 23.39 -9.40 9.79
N PRO A 375 23.46 -10.48 8.98
CA PRO A 375 24.14 -10.44 7.69
C PRO A 375 23.48 -9.53 6.65
N LEU A 376 22.20 -9.18 6.83
CA LEU A 376 21.44 -8.33 5.91
C LEU A 376 21.53 -6.83 6.24
N LEU A 377 22.09 -6.46 7.40
CA LEU A 377 22.23 -5.06 7.79
C LEU A 377 23.02 -4.26 6.73
N GLY A 378 22.46 -3.13 6.30
CA GLY A 378 23.03 -2.30 5.23
C GLY A 378 22.76 -2.81 3.80
N ASN A 379 22.11 -3.97 3.62
CA ASN A 379 21.69 -4.43 2.30
C ASN A 379 20.61 -3.50 1.73
N LYS A 380 20.88 -2.90 0.56
CA LYS A 380 20.01 -1.91 -0.08
C LYS A 380 18.72 -2.46 -0.72
N HIS A 381 18.57 -3.78 -0.75
CA HIS A 381 17.44 -4.47 -1.38
C HIS A 381 16.47 -5.08 -0.37
N PHE A 382 16.90 -5.15 0.89
CA PHE A 382 16.10 -5.64 2.00
C PHE A 382 15.43 -4.47 2.74
N THR A 383 14.13 -4.61 3.00
CA THR A 383 13.32 -3.58 3.64
C THR A 383 13.33 -3.70 5.16
N GLY A 384 13.30 -4.92 5.67
CA GLY A 384 13.37 -5.17 7.11
C GLY A 384 12.78 -6.52 7.52
N PRO A 385 12.90 -6.86 8.80
CA PRO A 385 12.44 -8.13 9.35
C PRO A 385 10.91 -8.20 9.43
N SER A 386 10.40 -9.40 9.18
CA SER A 386 9.07 -9.86 9.55
C SER A 386 9.26 -10.72 10.81
N LEU A 387 9.10 -10.13 11.99
CA LEU A 387 9.46 -10.80 13.25
C LEU A 387 8.43 -11.85 13.65
N GLN A 388 8.93 -12.97 14.18
CA GLN A 388 8.17 -14.02 14.84
C GLN A 388 8.75 -14.26 16.22
N LEU A 389 7.94 -14.15 17.28
CA LEU A 389 8.44 -14.30 18.65
C LEU A 389 7.67 -15.35 19.44
N ALA A 390 8.38 -16.34 19.98
CA ALA A 390 7.79 -17.35 20.85
C ALA A 390 7.20 -16.79 22.17
N ASP A 391 7.78 -15.70 22.69
CA ASP A 391 7.30 -14.99 23.88
C ASP A 391 7.06 -13.51 23.54
N MET A 392 5.79 -13.11 23.59
CA MET A 392 5.34 -11.75 23.34
C MET A 392 6.02 -10.70 24.23
N GLN A 393 6.58 -11.06 25.39
CA GLN A 393 7.28 -10.11 26.27
C GLN A 393 8.49 -9.46 25.61
N HIS A 394 9.10 -10.11 24.61
CA HIS A 394 10.30 -9.61 23.95
C HIS A 394 10.02 -8.76 22.69
N VAL A 395 8.76 -8.57 22.31
CA VAL A 395 8.38 -7.82 21.10
C VAL A 395 8.99 -6.42 21.09
N HIS A 396 8.83 -5.68 22.19
CA HIS A 396 9.27 -4.30 22.28
C HIS A 396 10.80 -4.20 22.10
N ILE A 397 11.55 -4.99 22.87
CA ILE A 397 13.02 -4.93 22.86
C ILE A 397 13.64 -5.48 21.57
N GLU A 398 13.08 -6.53 20.96
CA GLU A 398 13.57 -7.02 19.65
C GLU A 398 13.23 -6.02 18.54
N THR A 399 12.08 -5.35 18.60
CA THR A 399 11.75 -4.27 17.65
C THR A 399 12.79 -3.14 17.73
N ILE A 400 13.07 -2.65 18.94
CA ILE A 400 14.09 -1.61 19.20
C ILE A 400 15.46 -2.04 18.68
N LYS A 401 15.90 -3.26 19.01
CA LYS A 401 17.20 -3.80 18.61
C LYS A 401 17.40 -3.74 17.10
N TRP A 402 16.40 -4.13 16.31
CA TRP A 402 16.55 -4.13 14.85
C TRP A 402 16.43 -2.72 14.25
N LEU A 403 15.62 -1.84 14.84
CA LEU A 403 15.59 -0.43 14.47
C LEU A 403 16.97 0.22 14.67
N ASP A 404 17.56 0.08 15.85
CA ASP A 404 18.85 0.70 16.21
C ASP A 404 20.03 0.10 15.43
N ARG A 405 20.03 -1.21 15.21
CA ARG A 405 21.09 -1.87 14.42
C ARG A 405 21.03 -1.51 12.95
N SER A 406 19.84 -1.33 12.39
CA SER A 406 19.69 -0.97 10.97
C SER A 406 20.21 0.46 10.70
N ILE A 407 19.83 1.44 11.53
CA ILE A 407 20.27 2.83 11.37
C ILE A 407 21.78 3.00 11.53
N THR A 408 22.40 2.29 12.47
CA THR A 408 23.87 2.32 12.66
C THR A 408 24.65 1.75 11.48
N ARG A 409 23.98 1.03 10.56
CA ARG A 409 24.54 0.51 9.32
C ARG A 409 24.11 1.30 8.07
N GLY A 410 23.57 2.50 8.26
CA GLY A 410 23.32 3.47 7.18
C GLY A 410 22.05 3.23 6.37
N ARG A 411 21.20 2.26 6.77
CA ARG A 411 19.87 2.05 6.19
C ARG A 411 18.89 1.68 7.28
N GLN A 412 17.97 2.60 7.58
CA GLN A 412 16.87 2.33 8.50
C GLN A 412 15.95 1.27 7.91
N TRP A 413 15.62 0.25 8.71
CA TRP A 413 14.63 -0.76 8.34
C TRP A 413 13.23 -0.40 8.82
N CYS A 414 12.24 -0.96 8.13
CA CYS A 414 10.88 -1.11 8.60
C CYS A 414 10.75 -2.45 9.35
N VAL A 415 10.60 -2.39 10.67
CA VAL A 415 10.60 -3.59 11.55
C VAL A 415 9.16 -3.91 11.93
N CYS A 416 8.63 -5.01 11.38
CA CYS A 416 7.27 -5.47 11.64
C CYS A 416 7.26 -6.69 12.57
N LEU A 417 6.16 -6.90 13.28
CA LEU A 417 5.90 -8.13 14.01
C LEU A 417 4.71 -8.86 13.41
N ASP A 418 4.95 -10.05 12.87
CA ASP A 418 3.93 -10.72 12.08
C ASP A 418 3.38 -11.95 12.80
N GLU A 419 4.20 -12.62 13.60
CA GLU A 419 3.77 -13.80 14.35
C GLU A 419 4.19 -13.75 15.82
N ILE A 420 3.28 -14.25 16.66
CA ILE A 420 3.51 -14.44 18.09
C ILE A 420 3.24 -15.89 18.49
N GLY A 421 4.03 -16.36 19.44
CA GLY A 421 3.86 -17.63 20.09
C GLY A 421 3.07 -17.54 21.41
N PRO A 422 2.86 -18.70 22.06
CA PRO A 422 3.28 -20.03 21.60
C PRO A 422 2.61 -20.45 20.29
N ALA A 423 3.31 -21.19 19.42
CA ALA A 423 2.82 -21.60 18.09
C ALA A 423 1.46 -22.34 18.13
N ARG A 424 1.15 -23.00 19.25
CA ARG A 424 -0.16 -23.61 19.45
C ARG A 424 -1.29 -22.59 19.55
N ASP A 425 -1.06 -21.48 20.25
CA ASP A 425 -2.13 -20.58 20.68
C ASP A 425 -2.24 -19.33 19.79
N GLY A 426 -1.10 -18.72 19.43
CA GLY A 426 -1.09 -17.42 18.74
C GLY A 426 -2.03 -16.40 19.41
N VAL A 427 -2.84 -15.72 18.60
CA VAL A 427 -4.02 -14.99 19.05
C VAL A 427 -5.23 -15.93 19.02
N VAL A 428 -5.63 -16.38 20.20
CA VAL A 428 -6.82 -17.23 20.40
C VAL A 428 -8.11 -16.50 20.04
N PRO A 429 -9.25 -17.19 19.82
CA PRO A 429 -10.52 -16.53 19.55
C PRO A 429 -10.99 -15.65 20.73
N ASP A 430 -11.82 -14.64 20.44
CA ASP A 430 -12.49 -13.78 21.43
C ASP A 430 -13.32 -14.61 22.45
N ALA A 431 -13.79 -15.79 22.05
CA ALA A 431 -14.52 -16.69 22.96
C ALA A 431 -13.64 -17.27 24.08
N LEU A 432 -12.31 -17.31 23.90
CA LEU A 432 -11.33 -17.82 24.86
C LEU A 432 -10.60 -16.70 25.60
N ASP A 433 -10.16 -15.67 24.86
CA ASP A 433 -9.63 -14.43 25.43
C ASP A 433 -10.45 -13.24 24.91
N PRO A 434 -11.56 -12.87 25.57
CA PRO A 434 -12.40 -11.78 25.10
C PRO A 434 -11.72 -10.41 25.16
N LYS A 435 -10.61 -10.26 25.90
CA LYS A 435 -10.01 -8.96 26.18
C LYS A 435 -8.70 -8.75 25.44
N HIS A 436 -7.96 -9.82 25.14
CA HIS A 436 -6.65 -9.77 24.50
C HIS A 436 -5.67 -8.85 25.22
N ASP A 437 -5.77 -8.74 26.56
CA ASP A 437 -4.98 -7.76 27.33
C ASP A 437 -3.48 -8.00 27.09
N ALA A 438 -3.01 -9.25 27.15
CA ALA A 438 -1.59 -9.55 26.94
C ALA A 438 -1.11 -9.19 25.52
N VAL A 439 -1.91 -9.49 24.49
CA VAL A 439 -1.61 -9.17 23.09
C VAL A 439 -1.65 -7.65 22.88
N ARG A 440 -2.70 -6.96 23.32
CA ARG A 440 -2.79 -5.50 23.24
C ARG A 440 -1.56 -4.84 23.87
N HIS A 441 -1.19 -5.26 25.08
CA HIS A 441 -0.11 -4.65 25.82
C HIS A 441 1.25 -4.93 25.16
N ARG A 442 1.62 -6.21 25.05
CA ARG A 442 3.00 -6.62 24.73
C ARG A 442 3.28 -6.64 23.24
N VAL A 443 2.26 -6.88 22.42
CA VAL A 443 2.40 -7.06 20.96
C VAL A 443 2.08 -5.76 20.25
N LEU A 444 0.83 -5.28 20.38
CA LEU A 444 0.35 -4.11 19.64
C LEU A 444 1.03 -2.82 20.11
N TRP A 445 0.83 -2.40 21.37
CA TRP A 445 1.47 -1.19 21.90
C TRP A 445 2.98 -1.36 22.04
N GLY A 446 3.44 -2.58 22.36
CA GLY A 446 4.85 -2.93 22.38
C GLY A 446 5.55 -2.66 21.04
N ASN A 447 5.03 -3.14 19.91
CA ASN A 447 5.65 -2.84 18.62
C ASN A 447 5.51 -1.36 18.22
N LEU A 448 4.32 -0.77 18.38
CA LEU A 448 4.07 0.60 17.94
C LEU A 448 4.92 1.64 18.70
N LEU A 449 5.05 1.53 20.02
CA LEU A 449 5.84 2.49 20.81
C LEU A 449 7.34 2.19 20.82
N ALA A 450 7.76 1.01 20.36
CA ALA A 450 9.15 0.79 19.95
C ALA A 450 9.51 1.57 18.66
N GLY A 451 8.51 2.04 17.91
CA GLY A 451 8.67 2.64 16.58
C GLY A 451 8.57 1.61 15.44
N GLY A 452 8.00 0.43 15.69
CA GLY A 452 7.82 -0.61 14.67
C GLY A 452 6.81 -0.23 13.58
N GLY A 453 6.90 -0.92 12.44
CA GLY A 453 6.06 -0.72 11.26
C GLY A 453 4.62 -1.23 11.39
N GLY A 454 4.28 -1.83 12.53
CA GLY A 454 2.96 -2.41 12.81
C GLY A 454 2.98 -3.92 12.99
N VAL A 455 1.78 -4.50 13.15
CA VAL A 455 1.61 -5.89 13.56
C VAL A 455 0.63 -6.68 12.68
N GLU A 456 0.86 -7.98 12.56
CA GLU A 456 -0.10 -8.96 12.06
C GLU A 456 -0.36 -10.03 13.14
N TYR A 457 -1.47 -10.78 13.02
CA TYR A 457 -1.86 -11.77 14.03
C TYR A 457 -2.00 -13.17 13.45
N TYR A 458 -1.19 -14.08 13.98
CA TYR A 458 -1.24 -15.52 13.74
C TYR A 458 -2.21 -16.21 14.72
N PHE A 459 -2.96 -17.21 14.26
CA PHE A 459 -4.06 -17.83 15.03
C PHE A 459 -3.76 -19.19 15.63
N GLY A 460 -2.50 -19.61 15.64
CA GLY A 460 -2.09 -20.90 16.20
C GLY A 460 -2.63 -22.08 15.40
N TRP A 461 -2.52 -23.28 15.96
CA TRP A 461 -3.17 -24.51 15.46
C TRP A 461 -4.08 -25.18 16.51
N GLY A 462 -4.08 -24.70 17.76
CA GLY A 462 -4.66 -25.40 18.91
C GLY A 462 -6.14 -25.11 19.20
N HIS A 463 -6.78 -24.19 18.46
CA HIS A 463 -8.13 -23.68 18.77
C HIS A 463 -9.02 -23.63 17.52
N PRO A 464 -10.36 -23.46 17.65
CA PRO A 464 -11.21 -23.24 16.48
C PRO A 464 -10.78 -22.00 15.69
N HIS A 465 -11.03 -21.99 14.38
CA HIS A 465 -10.65 -20.87 13.50
C HIS A 465 -9.14 -20.59 13.58
N HIS A 466 -8.34 -21.64 13.51
CA HIS A 466 -6.88 -21.59 13.56
C HIS A 466 -6.28 -21.33 12.18
N ASP A 467 -4.96 -21.23 12.11
CA ASP A 467 -4.21 -20.76 10.95
C ASP A 467 -4.40 -21.56 9.65
N ARG A 468 -4.87 -22.82 9.71
CA ARG A 468 -5.16 -23.65 8.52
C ARG A 468 -6.64 -23.93 8.29
N ALA A 469 -7.51 -23.45 9.18
CA ALA A 469 -8.94 -23.75 9.19
C ALA A 469 -9.81 -22.52 9.52
N LEU A 470 -9.27 -21.32 9.30
CA LEU A 470 -10.00 -20.08 9.52
C LEU A 470 -11.08 -19.92 8.44
N GLU A 471 -12.34 -20.02 8.86
CA GLU A 471 -13.50 -19.71 8.00
C GLU A 471 -14.19 -18.39 8.36
N ASP A 472 -13.95 -17.85 9.57
CA ASP A 472 -14.62 -16.65 10.08
C ASP A 472 -13.66 -15.74 10.85
N TYR A 473 -13.31 -14.61 10.22
CA TYR A 473 -12.46 -13.57 10.81
C TYR A 473 -13.16 -12.82 11.94
N ARG A 474 -14.48 -12.98 12.14
CA ARG A 474 -15.20 -12.45 13.31
C ARG A 474 -14.82 -13.15 14.60
N SER A 475 -14.15 -14.30 14.53
CA SER A 475 -13.63 -14.99 15.71
C SER A 475 -12.64 -14.15 16.53
N ARG A 476 -12.05 -13.09 15.95
CA ARG A 476 -11.16 -12.09 16.60
C ARG A 476 -11.64 -10.64 16.41
N ALA A 477 -12.94 -10.41 16.33
CA ALA A 477 -13.51 -9.07 16.10
C ALA A 477 -13.00 -8.03 17.12
N ASN A 478 -12.84 -8.41 18.39
CA ASN A 478 -12.33 -7.49 19.40
C ASN A 478 -10.84 -7.17 19.22
N MET A 479 -10.03 -8.11 18.73
CA MET A 479 -8.64 -7.80 18.39
C MET A 479 -8.59 -6.77 17.25
N TRP A 480 -9.39 -6.94 16.19
CA TRP A 480 -9.45 -5.94 15.10
C TRP A 480 -9.82 -4.55 15.60
N LYS A 481 -10.81 -4.45 16.49
CA LYS A 481 -11.20 -3.19 17.13
C LYS A 481 -10.01 -2.55 17.86
N GLN A 482 -9.29 -3.31 18.67
CA GLN A 482 -8.16 -2.80 19.45
C GLN A 482 -6.99 -2.36 18.55
N THR A 483 -6.72 -3.11 17.48
CA THR A 483 -5.72 -2.74 16.46
C THR A 483 -6.06 -1.41 15.79
N ARG A 484 -7.32 -1.23 15.35
CA ARG A 484 -7.79 0.05 14.79
C ARG A 484 -7.57 1.20 15.76
N ILE A 485 -8.01 1.04 17.02
CA ILE A 485 -7.86 2.06 18.07
C ILE A 485 -6.41 2.52 18.22
N ALA A 486 -5.46 1.59 18.24
CA ALA A 486 -4.04 1.92 18.37
C ALA A 486 -3.50 2.61 17.10
N LEU A 487 -3.83 2.11 15.90
CA LEU A 487 -3.39 2.73 14.65
C LEU A 487 -3.94 4.15 14.46
N GLU A 488 -5.21 4.38 14.82
CA GLU A 488 -5.83 5.70 14.83
C GLU A 488 -5.14 6.64 15.83
N PHE A 489 -4.81 6.15 17.03
CA PHE A 489 -4.07 6.95 18.00
C PHE A 489 -2.70 7.40 17.44
N MET A 490 -1.93 6.47 16.86
CA MET A 490 -0.63 6.79 16.27
C MET A 490 -0.75 7.83 15.15
N ARG A 491 -1.73 7.69 14.25
CA ARG A 491 -1.92 8.57 13.09
C ARG A 491 -2.49 9.95 13.47
N ASN A 492 -3.43 9.99 14.41
CA ASN A 492 -4.21 11.21 14.69
C ASN A 492 -3.63 12.05 15.82
N HIS A 493 -2.77 11.49 16.66
CA HIS A 493 -2.31 12.17 17.87
C HIS A 493 -0.79 12.34 17.95
N LEU A 494 -0.01 11.62 17.13
CA LEU A 494 1.45 11.63 17.18
C LEU A 494 2.09 12.00 15.83
N PRO A 495 3.19 12.78 15.84
CA PRO A 495 4.14 12.84 14.72
C PRO A 495 5.00 11.56 14.68
N PHE A 496 4.39 10.37 14.58
CA PHE A 496 5.08 9.10 14.85
C PHE A 496 6.30 8.83 13.95
N THR A 497 6.40 9.51 12.80
CA THR A 497 7.55 9.44 11.90
C THR A 497 8.80 10.12 12.44
N GLU A 498 8.63 11.10 13.34
CA GLU A 498 9.71 11.91 13.94
C GLU A 498 10.08 11.44 15.36
N MET A 499 9.25 10.59 15.96
CA MET A 499 9.42 10.08 17.32
C MET A 499 10.25 8.78 17.33
N SER A 500 10.85 8.45 18.47
CA SER A 500 11.62 7.22 18.68
C SER A 500 11.30 6.60 20.05
N HIS A 501 11.62 5.31 20.20
CA HIS A 501 11.58 4.66 21.52
C HIS A 501 12.46 5.44 22.51
N ALA A 502 12.02 5.52 23.75
CA ALA A 502 12.58 6.39 24.77
C ALA A 502 12.23 5.92 26.20
N ASP A 503 12.16 4.60 26.41
CA ASP A 503 11.70 3.98 27.68
C ASP A 503 12.43 4.53 28.91
N GLY A 504 13.72 4.85 28.77
CA GLY A 504 14.54 5.46 29.83
C GLY A 504 14.09 6.85 30.30
N LEU A 505 13.07 7.46 29.67
CA LEU A 505 12.44 8.69 30.13
C LEU A 505 11.33 8.45 31.17
N THR A 506 11.03 7.18 31.47
CA THR A 506 10.13 6.77 32.56
C THR A 506 10.90 6.02 33.64
N ARG A 507 10.31 5.89 34.84
CA ARG A 507 10.94 5.15 35.96
C ARG A 507 10.65 3.65 35.97
N SER A 508 9.61 3.23 35.25
CA SER A 508 9.12 1.86 35.25
C SER A 508 9.69 1.12 34.05
N ASP A 509 10.30 -0.05 34.29
CA ASP A 509 10.77 -0.92 33.21
C ASP A 509 9.61 -1.63 32.47
N GLU A 510 8.37 -1.42 32.90
CA GLU A 510 7.16 -1.95 32.26
C GLU A 510 6.46 -0.94 31.34
N ASP A 511 6.81 0.34 31.44
CA ASP A 511 6.22 1.38 30.58
C ASP A 511 6.86 1.31 29.19
N TYR A 512 6.10 1.61 28.14
CA TYR A 512 6.66 1.86 26.82
C TYR A 512 6.57 3.34 26.51
N CYS A 513 7.72 3.99 26.29
CA CYS A 513 7.79 5.41 26.02
C CYS A 513 8.25 5.67 24.59
N PHE A 514 7.48 6.45 23.87
CA PHE A 514 7.78 6.90 22.51
C PHE A 514 7.77 8.42 22.49
N ALA A 515 8.86 9.05 22.06
CA ALA A 515 9.04 10.49 22.25
C ALA A 515 9.77 11.19 21.10
N ASP A 516 9.45 12.47 20.91
CA ASP A 516 10.35 13.52 20.41
C ASP A 516 10.64 14.39 21.66
N PRO A 517 11.75 14.12 22.38
CA PRO A 517 12.03 14.74 23.67
C PRO A 517 11.94 16.27 23.61
N CYS A 518 11.52 16.87 24.72
CA CYS A 518 11.18 18.28 24.88
C CYS A 518 9.89 18.73 24.18
N ARG A 519 9.23 17.88 23.36
CA ARG A 519 8.09 18.31 22.52
C ARG A 519 6.85 17.43 22.68
N VAL A 520 6.98 16.13 22.51
CA VAL A 520 5.86 15.18 22.61
C VAL A 520 6.30 13.81 23.10
N TYR A 521 5.46 13.20 23.94
CA TYR A 521 5.68 11.91 24.56
C TYR A 521 4.37 11.13 24.55
N ALA A 522 4.43 9.86 24.16
CA ALA A 522 3.39 8.87 24.37
C ALA A 522 3.94 7.78 25.28
N VAL A 523 3.30 7.58 26.43
CA VAL A 523 3.70 6.56 27.40
C VAL A 523 2.55 5.57 27.57
N TYR A 524 2.76 4.32 27.18
CA TYR A 524 1.83 3.25 27.51
C TYR A 524 2.13 2.72 28.90
N LEU A 525 1.13 2.76 29.78
CA LEU A 525 1.19 2.26 31.16
C LEU A 525 0.36 0.96 31.24
N PRO A 526 0.95 -0.25 31.12
CA PRO A 526 0.19 -1.49 31.08
C PRO A 526 -0.64 -1.76 32.33
N ARG A 527 -0.21 -1.23 33.49
CA ARG A 527 -0.91 -1.38 34.78
C ARG A 527 -1.73 -0.16 35.19
N GLY A 528 -1.69 0.92 34.40
CA GLY A 528 -2.24 2.22 34.77
C GLY A 528 -1.47 2.87 35.91
N GLY A 529 -2.16 3.71 36.67
CA GLY A 529 -1.62 4.37 37.86
C GLY A 529 -0.85 5.64 37.55
N GLU A 530 0.01 6.02 38.49
CA GLU A 530 0.89 7.19 38.37
C GLU A 530 2.19 6.81 37.65
N THR A 531 2.82 7.76 36.98
CA THR A 531 4.16 7.59 36.40
C THR A 531 5.02 8.83 36.66
N GLU A 532 6.33 8.69 36.47
CA GLU A 532 7.28 9.79 36.46
C GLU A 532 7.92 9.87 35.08
N LEU A 533 7.87 11.06 34.46
CA LEU A 533 8.37 11.30 33.11
C LEU A 533 9.44 12.39 33.13
N ASP A 534 10.57 12.16 32.44
CA ASP A 534 11.58 13.18 32.19
C ASP A 534 11.22 14.03 30.96
N LEU A 535 10.90 15.31 31.20
CA LEU A 535 10.55 16.27 30.15
C LEU A 535 11.77 16.89 29.44
N GLY A 536 12.96 16.34 29.68
CA GLY A 536 14.20 16.81 29.09
C GLY A 536 14.57 18.22 29.59
N SER A 537 15.20 19.02 28.74
CA SER A 537 15.70 20.36 29.08
C SER A 537 14.71 21.50 28.78
N SER A 538 13.50 21.20 28.33
CA SER A 538 12.50 22.23 28.03
C SER A 538 11.99 22.92 29.30
N HIS A 539 12.00 24.26 29.29
CA HIS A 539 11.43 25.08 30.37
C HIS A 539 9.96 25.47 30.10
N GLU A 540 9.37 24.94 29.04
CA GLU A 540 8.00 25.22 28.65
C GLU A 540 6.96 24.48 29.51
N SER A 541 5.70 24.88 29.36
CA SER A 541 4.56 24.13 29.91
C SER A 541 4.14 23.00 28.98
N PHE A 542 3.65 21.92 29.56
CA PHE A 542 3.15 20.74 28.87
C PHE A 542 1.71 20.45 29.28
N THR A 543 0.92 20.04 28.30
CA THR A 543 -0.39 19.41 28.50
C THR A 543 -0.20 17.92 28.75
N THR A 544 -1.05 17.34 29.61
CA THR A 544 -1.15 15.89 29.77
C THR A 544 -2.56 15.46 29.39
N GLN A 545 -2.68 14.36 28.67
CA GLN A 545 -3.96 13.80 28.24
C GLN A 545 -3.90 12.28 28.29
N TRP A 546 -5.03 11.65 28.58
CA TRP A 546 -5.17 10.21 28.76
C TRP A 546 -6.04 9.61 27.66
N PHE A 547 -5.53 8.57 27.03
CA PHE A 547 -6.26 7.81 26.02
C PHE A 547 -6.53 6.40 26.52
N ASN A 548 -7.77 5.92 26.34
CA ASN A 548 -8.16 4.58 26.73
C ASN A 548 -7.85 3.60 25.57
N PRO A 549 -6.79 2.78 25.67
CA PRO A 549 -6.38 1.86 24.60
C PRO A 549 -7.35 0.68 24.37
N ARG A 550 -8.30 0.44 25.28
CA ARG A 550 -9.28 -0.66 25.18
C ARG A 550 -10.49 -0.28 24.33
N GLU A 551 -10.96 0.95 24.52
CA GLU A 551 -12.22 1.44 23.96
C GLU A 551 -12.03 2.56 22.93
N GLY A 552 -10.86 3.21 22.90
CA GLY A 552 -10.61 4.40 22.10
C GLY A 552 -11.37 5.62 22.63
N GLY A 553 -11.80 6.48 21.72
CA GLY A 553 -12.52 7.72 22.01
C GLY A 553 -11.62 8.93 22.24
N ASP A 554 -12.20 10.01 22.75
CA ASP A 554 -11.50 11.28 22.92
C ASP A 554 -10.41 11.23 24.00
N LEU A 555 -9.36 12.02 23.77
CA LEU A 555 -8.31 12.29 24.76
C LEU A 555 -8.89 13.00 25.99
N GLN A 556 -8.69 12.41 27.17
CA GLN A 556 -9.19 12.92 28.43
C GLN A 556 -8.17 13.85 29.09
N ALA A 557 -8.57 15.06 29.45
CA ALA A 557 -7.66 16.06 29.98
C ALA A 557 -7.04 15.65 31.33
N GLY A 558 -5.72 15.76 31.43
CA GLY A 558 -4.96 15.67 32.66
C GLY A 558 -4.53 17.05 33.18
N LYS A 559 -3.65 17.06 34.19
CA LYS A 559 -3.09 18.29 34.76
C LYS A 559 -1.91 18.78 33.93
N SER A 560 -1.88 20.08 33.61
CA SER A 560 -0.69 20.69 33.00
C SER A 560 0.51 20.62 33.95
N ILE A 561 1.70 20.44 33.37
CA ILE A 561 2.97 20.34 34.11
C ILE A 561 4.00 21.26 33.47
N ALA A 562 4.88 21.85 34.27
CA ALA A 562 5.99 22.66 33.77
C ALA A 562 7.27 21.82 33.73
N GLY A 563 8.01 21.89 32.62
CA GLY A 563 9.37 21.35 32.54
C GLY A 563 10.36 22.19 33.37
N PRO A 564 11.67 21.88 33.33
CA PRO A 564 12.30 20.69 32.76
C PRO A 564 12.34 19.51 33.75
N GLY A 565 12.92 18.39 33.32
CA GLY A 565 13.30 17.25 34.15
C GLY A 565 12.14 16.35 34.56
N TRP A 566 12.42 15.51 35.56
CA TRP A 566 11.46 14.54 36.12
C TRP A 566 10.21 15.23 36.69
N LYS A 567 9.04 14.79 36.23
CA LYS A 567 7.74 15.20 36.76
C LYS A 567 6.91 13.99 37.11
N LYS A 568 6.32 14.04 38.30
CA LYS A 568 5.27 13.10 38.71
C LYS A 568 3.96 13.44 38.02
N ILE A 569 3.37 12.47 37.36
CA ILE A 569 2.07 12.57 36.70
C ILE A 569 1.11 11.66 37.47
N GLY A 570 -0.01 12.23 37.91
CA GLY A 570 -1.03 11.51 38.69
C GLY A 570 -1.72 10.41 37.88
N PRO A 571 -2.69 9.68 38.47
CA PRO A 571 -3.35 8.58 37.78
C PRO A 571 -4.27 9.06 36.65
N PRO A 572 -4.67 8.17 35.72
CA PRO A 572 -5.70 8.45 34.73
C PRO A 572 -7.05 8.77 35.40
N PRO A 573 -7.95 9.46 34.70
CA PRO A 573 -9.21 9.98 35.25
C PRO A 573 -10.23 8.88 35.64
N ALA A 574 -10.11 7.69 35.07
CA ALA A 574 -10.95 6.53 35.36
C ALA A 574 -10.12 5.24 35.34
N ASP A 575 -10.64 4.18 35.96
CA ASP A 575 -10.02 2.84 36.00
C ASP A 575 -8.50 2.88 36.21
N PRO A 576 -8.00 3.44 37.33
CA PRO A 576 -6.58 3.72 37.52
C PRO A 576 -5.70 2.47 37.61
N THR A 577 -6.28 1.27 37.68
CA THR A 577 -5.57 -0.01 37.70
C THR A 577 -5.64 -0.75 36.35
N LYS A 578 -6.09 -0.06 35.29
CA LYS A 578 -6.17 -0.58 33.91
C LYS A 578 -5.17 0.17 33.04
N ASP A 579 -4.88 -0.37 31.86
CA ASP A 579 -3.89 0.19 30.94
C ASP A 579 -4.29 1.58 30.40
N TRP A 580 -3.35 2.50 30.23
CA TRP A 580 -3.64 3.80 29.62
C TRP A 580 -2.48 4.27 28.76
N VAL A 581 -2.77 5.05 27.73
CA VAL A 581 -1.73 5.82 27.04
C VAL A 581 -1.78 7.24 27.55
N LEU A 582 -0.69 7.70 28.13
CA LEU A 582 -0.46 9.08 28.53
C LEU A 582 0.20 9.83 27.37
N LEU A 583 -0.48 10.85 26.86
CA LEU A 583 0.04 11.79 25.88
C LEU A 583 0.47 13.08 26.58
N VAL A 584 1.75 13.42 26.49
CA VAL A 584 2.30 14.68 27.03
C VAL A 584 2.83 15.52 25.87
N ARG A 585 2.38 16.78 25.77
CA ARG A 585 2.76 17.69 24.67
C ARG A 585 3.11 19.07 25.20
N GLU A 586 4.23 19.61 24.76
CA GLU A 586 4.59 21.02 24.97
C GLU A 586 3.43 21.89 24.48
N VAL A 587 3.02 22.93 25.21
CA VAL A 587 1.80 23.72 24.88
C VAL A 587 1.89 24.32 23.47
N SER A 588 3.04 24.85 23.08
CA SER A 588 3.23 25.43 21.73
C SER A 588 3.15 24.36 20.62
N PHE A 589 3.62 23.14 20.92
CA PHE A 589 3.52 21.98 20.05
C PHE A 589 2.08 21.44 20.01
N ALA A 590 1.39 21.41 21.15
CA ALA A 590 -0.01 21.02 21.26
C ALA A 590 -0.88 21.94 20.42
N GLU A 591 -0.72 23.26 20.48
CA GLU A 591 -1.43 24.21 19.62
C GLU A 591 -1.16 23.99 18.12
N ALA A 592 0.02 23.49 17.75
CA ALA A 592 0.34 23.10 16.38
C ALA A 592 -0.36 21.80 15.94
N TYR A 593 -0.55 20.84 16.87
CA TYR A 593 -1.16 19.53 16.59
C TYR A 593 -2.65 19.42 16.97
N THR A 594 -3.23 20.40 17.65
CA THR A 594 -4.65 20.44 18.06
C THR A 594 -5.34 21.76 17.72
N GLY A 595 -4.62 22.77 17.25
CA GLY A 595 -5.17 24.07 16.85
C GLY A 595 -5.21 24.26 15.33
N PRO A 596 -5.90 25.31 14.85
CA PRO A 596 -5.94 25.64 13.42
C PRO A 596 -4.59 25.96 12.78
N GLY A 597 -3.52 26.07 13.56
CA GLY A 597 -2.32 26.79 13.15
C GLY A 597 -2.63 28.25 12.82
N ARG A 598 -1.72 28.89 12.08
CA ARG A 598 -1.85 30.28 11.61
C ARG A 598 -1.34 30.44 10.20
N VAL A 599 -1.95 31.32 9.41
CA VAL A 599 -1.39 31.78 8.15
C VAL A 599 -0.29 32.81 8.47
N LEU A 600 0.90 32.64 7.89
CA LEU A 600 2.04 33.54 8.05
C LEU A 600 2.00 34.66 7.01
N HIS A 601 1.94 34.28 5.74
CA HIS A 601 1.98 35.18 4.58
C HIS A 601 1.56 34.44 3.30
N PHE A 602 1.37 35.19 2.23
CA PHE A 602 1.07 34.63 0.90
C PHE A 602 2.33 34.61 0.02
N THR A 603 2.39 33.65 -0.89
CA THR A 603 3.39 33.57 -1.96
C THR A 603 2.67 33.52 -3.31
N LEU A 604 3.16 34.30 -4.28
CA LEU A 604 2.70 34.19 -5.67
C LEU A 604 3.40 33.02 -6.35
N MET A 605 2.62 32.11 -6.93
CA MET A 605 3.12 30.90 -7.58
C MET A 605 2.92 30.98 -9.09
N ASP A 606 3.93 30.59 -9.85
CA ASP A 606 3.81 30.30 -11.27
C ASP A 606 3.22 28.89 -11.44
N CYS A 607 2.06 28.78 -12.07
CA CYS A 607 1.36 27.50 -12.25
C CYS A 607 1.96 26.65 -13.38
N ASP A 608 2.80 27.23 -14.25
CA ASP A 608 3.45 26.49 -15.33
C ASP A 608 4.72 25.79 -14.84
N THR A 609 5.47 26.45 -13.95
CA THR A 609 6.71 25.89 -13.36
C THR A 609 6.52 25.30 -11.97
N ASN A 610 5.41 25.62 -11.30
CA ASN A 610 5.10 25.26 -9.92
C ASN A 610 6.06 25.89 -8.88
N GLU A 611 6.83 26.90 -9.29
CA GLU A 611 7.80 27.62 -8.46
C GLU A 611 7.24 28.96 -7.97
N ALA A 612 7.83 29.47 -6.88
CA ALA A 612 7.48 30.78 -6.36
C ALA A 612 8.04 31.88 -7.27
N VAL A 613 7.25 32.91 -7.55
CA VAL A 613 7.76 34.11 -8.22
C VAL A 613 8.66 34.84 -7.22
N PRO A 614 9.99 34.96 -7.48
CA PRO A 614 10.95 35.38 -6.45
C PRO A 614 10.65 36.74 -5.82
N GLU A 615 10.17 37.69 -6.62
CA GLU A 615 9.81 39.05 -6.21
C GLU A 615 8.56 39.11 -5.30
N PHE A 616 7.79 38.02 -5.23
CA PHE A 616 6.50 37.93 -4.55
C PHE A 616 6.46 36.73 -3.58
N ASN A 617 7.61 36.42 -2.98
CA ASN A 617 7.78 35.37 -1.98
C ASN A 617 8.52 35.88 -0.72
N PRO A 618 7.81 36.46 0.27
CA PRO A 618 6.36 36.64 0.35
C PRO A 618 5.84 37.85 -0.41
N ILE A 619 4.53 37.90 -0.67
CA ILE A 619 3.85 39.11 -1.16
C ILE A 619 3.74 40.10 0.00
N THR A 620 4.18 41.34 -0.22
CA THR A 620 4.04 42.44 0.73
C THR A 620 2.64 43.06 0.69
N GLU A 621 2.16 43.57 1.82
CA GLU A 621 0.86 44.26 1.89
C GLU A 621 0.85 45.49 0.97
N GLY A 622 -0.17 45.59 0.11
CA GLY A 622 -0.28 46.65 -0.89
C GLY A 622 0.60 46.48 -2.13
N ALA A 623 1.23 45.31 -2.32
CA ALA A 623 2.06 45.04 -3.49
C ALA A 623 1.30 45.24 -4.81
N THR A 624 2.01 45.77 -5.81
CA THR A 624 1.49 45.86 -7.18
C THR A 624 1.95 44.64 -7.99
N LEU A 625 1.01 43.90 -8.58
CA LEU A 625 1.25 42.76 -9.47
C LEU A 625 1.16 43.23 -10.94
N PRO A 626 2.29 43.46 -11.64
CA PRO A 626 2.28 43.85 -13.04
C PRO A 626 2.12 42.63 -13.96
N LEU A 627 0.90 42.35 -14.41
CA LEU A 627 0.60 41.15 -15.20
C LEU A 627 1.45 41.04 -16.48
N SER A 628 1.78 42.17 -17.11
CA SER A 628 2.69 42.24 -18.27
C SER A 628 4.11 41.71 -18.02
N LYS A 629 4.55 41.62 -16.76
CA LYS A 629 5.89 41.17 -16.36
C LYS A 629 5.87 39.83 -15.61
N LEU A 630 4.69 39.27 -15.36
CA LEU A 630 4.51 38.04 -14.59
C LEU A 630 4.20 36.85 -15.51
N PRO A 631 4.38 35.62 -15.01
CA PRO A 631 3.84 34.42 -15.65
C PRO A 631 2.35 34.55 -15.95
N LYS A 632 1.90 33.93 -17.03
CA LYS A 632 0.50 34.05 -17.50
C LYS A 632 -0.49 33.31 -16.62
N ARG A 633 -0.04 32.31 -15.87
CA ARG A 633 -0.87 31.41 -15.06
C ARG A 633 -0.38 31.47 -13.62
N LEU A 634 -1.11 32.19 -12.77
CA LEU A 634 -0.68 32.51 -11.41
C LEU A 634 -1.64 31.95 -10.36
N ALA A 635 -1.13 31.58 -9.19
CA ALA A 635 -1.92 31.20 -8.02
C ALA A 635 -1.36 31.86 -6.75
N LEU A 636 -2.12 31.85 -5.66
CA LEU A 636 -1.63 32.26 -4.34
C LEU A 636 -1.52 31.05 -3.43
N ARG A 637 -0.37 30.87 -2.78
CA ARG A 637 -0.20 29.92 -1.67
C ARG A 637 -0.30 30.64 -0.34
N ALA A 638 -1.14 30.15 0.58
CA ALA A 638 -1.05 30.51 1.99
C ALA A 638 0.00 29.65 2.67
N ASN A 639 1.02 30.29 3.25
CA ASN A 639 2.04 29.60 4.04
C ASN A 639 1.60 29.57 5.50
N THR A 640 1.54 28.40 6.13
CA THR A 640 1.04 28.26 7.50
C THR A 640 2.14 27.88 8.49
N LYS A 641 1.87 28.08 9.78
CA LYS A 641 2.62 27.50 10.89
C LYS A 641 1.66 26.78 11.85
N PRO A 642 1.83 25.46 12.08
CA PRO A 642 2.73 24.54 11.37
C PRO A 642 2.51 24.53 9.84
N ALA A 643 3.50 24.02 9.10
CA ALA A 643 3.45 23.99 7.63
C ALA A 643 2.24 23.20 7.11
N GLN A 644 1.78 22.23 7.89
CA GLN A 644 0.56 21.48 7.69
C GLN A 644 -0.48 21.89 8.75
N VAL A 645 -1.66 22.35 8.32
CA VAL A 645 -2.85 22.57 9.17
C VAL A 645 -4.03 21.74 8.67
N GLY A 646 -5.17 21.73 9.37
CA GLY A 646 -6.32 20.93 8.97
C GLY A 646 -6.95 21.34 7.64
N SER A 647 -7.11 22.64 7.37
CA SER A 647 -7.46 23.20 6.06
C SER A 647 -7.28 24.72 6.03
N VAL A 648 -7.38 25.35 4.86
CA VAL A 648 -7.41 26.82 4.73
C VAL A 648 -8.56 27.26 3.84
N GLN A 649 -9.45 28.11 4.36
CA GLN A 649 -10.52 28.74 3.59
C GLN A 649 -10.07 30.07 3.00
N PHE A 650 -10.37 30.30 1.72
CA PHE A 650 -10.02 31.55 1.02
C PHE A 650 -11.25 32.37 0.62
N THR A 651 -11.13 33.69 0.72
CA THR A 651 -12.02 34.66 0.07
C THR A 651 -11.24 35.62 -0.81
N TYR A 652 -11.78 35.96 -1.98
CA TYR A 652 -11.26 36.97 -2.91
C TYR A 652 -12.34 38.04 -3.11
N ASP A 653 -12.04 39.29 -2.77
CA ASP A 653 -12.98 40.42 -2.75
C ASP A 653 -14.27 40.11 -1.97
N GLY A 654 -14.10 39.47 -0.81
CA GLY A 654 -15.19 39.05 0.07
C GLY A 654 -16.00 37.84 -0.42
N LYS A 655 -15.74 37.33 -1.64
CA LYS A 655 -16.39 36.12 -2.15
C LYS A 655 -15.60 34.87 -1.76
N LYS A 656 -16.24 33.87 -1.15
CA LYS A 656 -15.63 32.56 -0.89
C LYS A 656 -15.27 31.90 -2.24
N ILE A 657 -13.99 31.57 -2.41
CA ILE A 657 -13.46 30.98 -3.67
C ILE A 657 -13.33 29.45 -3.55
N GLY A 658 -13.23 28.93 -2.33
CA GLY A 658 -13.10 27.51 -2.04
C GLY A 658 -12.36 27.28 -0.72
N GLU A 659 -12.05 26.02 -0.45
CA GLU A 659 -11.23 25.57 0.67
C GLU A 659 -10.12 24.67 0.15
N ALA A 660 -8.89 24.90 0.61
CA ALA A 660 -7.79 23.99 0.36
C ALA A 660 -7.90 22.79 1.33
N GLY A 661 -7.65 21.59 0.81
CA GLY A 661 -7.89 20.31 1.49
C GLY A 661 -7.03 20.07 2.73
N ALA A 662 -6.96 18.82 3.20
CA ALA A 662 -6.26 18.46 4.44
C ALA A 662 -4.74 18.35 4.31
N THR A 663 -4.15 18.74 3.19
CA THR A 663 -2.74 18.53 2.87
C THR A 663 -2.17 19.80 2.26
N ALA A 664 -1.04 20.26 2.78
CA ALA A 664 -0.30 21.40 2.23
C ALA A 664 0.35 21.03 0.88
N PRO A 665 0.60 21.99 -0.02
CA PRO A 665 0.38 23.43 0.11
C PRO A 665 -1.11 23.81 0.14
N PHE A 666 -1.44 25.02 0.61
CA PHE A 666 -2.82 25.52 0.58
C PHE A 666 -2.93 26.66 -0.41
N ALA A 667 -3.66 26.47 -1.53
CA ALA A 667 -3.68 27.45 -2.60
C ALA A 667 -5.05 28.00 -2.99
N LEU A 668 -5.04 29.22 -3.56
CA LEU A 668 -6.14 29.89 -4.24
C LEU A 668 -5.88 29.86 -5.76
N PRO A 669 -6.82 29.33 -6.57
CA PRO A 669 -8.15 28.86 -6.16
C PRO A 669 -8.13 27.45 -5.55
N ARG A 670 -7.09 26.67 -5.86
CA ARG A 670 -6.80 25.34 -5.31
C ARG A 670 -5.41 24.90 -5.74
N ASP A 671 -4.89 23.89 -5.07
CA ASP A 671 -3.85 23.01 -5.56
C ASP A 671 -4.38 21.57 -5.62
N VAL A 672 -3.72 20.72 -6.40
CA VAL A 672 -3.94 19.27 -6.40
C VAL A 672 -2.57 18.62 -6.42
N ASN A 673 -2.24 17.85 -5.38
CA ASN A 673 -0.94 17.17 -5.22
C ASN A 673 0.25 18.14 -5.36
N GLY A 674 0.11 19.34 -4.80
CA GLY A 674 1.12 20.39 -4.89
C GLY A 674 1.19 21.12 -6.22
N GLN A 675 0.38 20.75 -7.23
CA GLN A 675 0.26 21.48 -8.50
C GLN A 675 -0.74 22.64 -8.36
N TYR A 676 -0.27 23.87 -8.61
CA TYR A 676 -1.12 25.07 -8.53
C TYR A 676 -2.03 25.23 -9.75
N PHE A 677 -3.31 25.58 -9.52
CA PHE A 677 -4.25 25.93 -10.58
C PHE A 677 -4.33 27.44 -10.76
N PRO A 678 -4.42 27.96 -11.99
CA PRO A 678 -4.40 29.39 -12.22
C PRO A 678 -5.68 30.07 -11.70
N TRP A 679 -5.49 31.17 -10.99
CA TRP A 679 -6.51 32.17 -10.72
C TRP A 679 -6.41 33.30 -11.74
N LYS A 680 -7.57 33.80 -12.20
CA LYS A 680 -7.61 34.95 -13.10
C LYS A 680 -7.59 36.25 -12.28
N PHE A 681 -6.43 36.91 -12.24
CA PHE A 681 -6.30 38.25 -11.67
C PHE A 681 -6.77 39.30 -12.67
N GLU A 682 -7.83 40.03 -12.32
CA GLU A 682 -8.30 41.18 -13.10
C GLU A 682 -7.51 42.44 -12.69
N PRO A 683 -7.30 43.43 -13.58
CA PRO A 683 -6.71 44.70 -13.18
C PRO A 683 -7.58 45.46 -12.17
N GLY A 684 -6.98 45.94 -11.08
CA GLY A 684 -7.70 46.66 -10.01
C GLY A 684 -7.13 46.41 -8.62
N GLN A 685 -7.78 47.00 -7.62
CA GLN A 685 -7.49 46.72 -6.21
C GLN A 685 -8.30 45.50 -5.75
N HIS A 686 -7.61 44.56 -5.10
CA HIS A 686 -8.19 43.32 -4.62
C HIS A 686 -7.80 43.00 -3.19
N THR A 687 -8.63 42.20 -2.54
CA THR A 687 -8.41 41.68 -1.19
C THR A 687 -8.48 40.16 -1.20
N VAL A 688 -7.51 39.52 -0.55
CA VAL A 688 -7.47 38.06 -0.36
C VAL A 688 -7.38 37.77 1.12
N THR A 689 -8.33 37.00 1.65
CA THR A 689 -8.31 36.56 3.06
C THR A 689 -8.17 35.05 3.12
N ALA A 690 -7.28 34.57 3.99
CA ALA A 690 -7.09 33.16 4.31
C ALA A 690 -7.37 32.91 5.79
N ILE A 691 -8.12 31.84 6.10
CA ILE A 691 -8.47 31.42 7.45
C ILE A 691 -8.05 29.96 7.61
N PRO A 692 -7.10 29.62 8.49
CA PRO A 692 -6.72 28.23 8.70
C PRO A 692 -7.66 27.56 9.71
N PHE A 693 -7.84 26.26 9.61
CA PHE A 693 -8.77 25.47 10.42
C PHE A 693 -8.09 24.23 10.98
N ALA A 694 -8.51 23.81 12.19
CA ALA A 694 -7.90 22.67 12.89
C ALA A 694 -8.20 21.33 12.20
N GLN A 695 -9.25 21.26 11.40
CA GLN A 695 -9.66 20.06 10.65
C GLN A 695 -9.88 20.37 9.16
N GLY A 696 -10.03 19.32 8.36
CA GLY A 696 -10.33 19.41 6.93
C GLY A 696 -11.70 20.04 6.62
N GLY A 697 -11.83 20.68 5.46
CA GLY A 697 -13.10 21.21 4.97
C GLY A 697 -13.66 22.39 5.77
N GLY A 698 -12.79 23.26 6.30
CA GLY A 698 -13.20 24.42 7.08
C GLY A 698 -13.85 24.08 8.43
N ASN A 699 -13.57 22.89 8.96
CA ASN A 699 -14.16 22.39 10.21
C ASN A 699 -13.21 22.57 11.41
N GLY A 700 -13.76 22.40 12.61
CA GLY A 700 -13.02 22.58 13.86
C GLY A 700 -12.81 24.05 14.22
N ILE A 701 -11.87 24.30 15.13
CA ILE A 701 -11.55 25.66 15.58
C ILE A 701 -10.96 26.45 14.40
N ALA A 702 -11.52 27.61 14.10
CA ALA A 702 -10.99 28.53 13.09
C ALA A 702 -9.85 29.38 13.69
N GLY A 703 -8.79 29.57 12.92
CA GLY A 703 -7.67 30.44 13.25
C GLY A 703 -7.94 31.91 12.91
N LYS A 704 -6.99 32.79 13.23
CA LYS A 704 -7.10 34.22 12.93
C LYS A 704 -7.05 34.45 11.40
N PRO A 705 -8.03 35.16 10.80
CA PRO A 705 -7.98 35.54 9.39
C PRO A 705 -6.77 36.43 9.08
N VAL A 706 -6.07 36.15 7.99
CA VAL A 706 -5.02 37.01 7.43
C VAL A 706 -5.50 37.55 6.10
N THR A 707 -5.52 38.88 5.95
CA THR A 707 -5.95 39.57 4.74
C THR A 707 -4.76 40.25 4.08
N LEU A 708 -4.61 40.02 2.78
CA LEU A 708 -3.65 40.68 1.89
C LEU A 708 -4.41 41.63 0.96
N ARG A 709 -3.95 42.88 0.86
CA ARG A 709 -4.38 43.83 -0.18
C ARG A 709 -3.36 43.84 -1.31
N LEU A 710 -3.84 43.79 -2.55
CA LEU A 710 -2.98 43.79 -3.73
C LEU A 710 -3.57 44.66 -4.85
N ASN A 711 -2.70 45.28 -5.64
CA ASN A 711 -3.06 46.09 -6.79
C ASN A 711 -2.59 45.38 -8.06
N VAL A 712 -3.49 44.96 -8.93
CA VAL A 712 -3.15 44.29 -10.18
C VAL A 712 -3.10 45.33 -11.29
N SER A 713 -1.95 45.49 -11.94
CA SER A 713 -1.78 46.37 -13.10
C SER A 713 -1.60 45.56 -14.38
N LYS A 714 -1.95 46.16 -15.52
CA LYS A 714 -1.83 45.51 -16.83
C LYS A 714 -0.38 45.22 -17.21
#